data_AF-A0A956PDA5-F1
#
_entry.id   AF-A0A956PDA5-F1
#
_cell.length_a   1.000
_cell.length_b   1.000
_cell.length_c   1.000
_cell.angle_alpha   90.00
_cell.angle_beta   90.00
_cell.angle_gamma   90.00
#
_symmetry.space_group_name_H-M   'P 1'
#
loop_
_entity.id
_entity.type
_entity.pdbx_description
1 polymer ?
#
loop_
_entity_poly.entity_id
_entity_poly.type
_entity_poly.pdbx_seq_one_letter_code
_entity_poly.pdbx_strand_id
1 'polypeptide(L)'
;RTRLWCDKSELTGPFDIIGDLHGCAGELEELLGKLGYREGTHPDGRTLVFLGDITDRGPRNVDCLNIVRQAVESGGLCVCGNHDNKLKRFLEGRKLKVGHGLAETAAELEELSEEEKTEYRTFLDSLISHYVLDGGNLVVAHAGLKEEYHGKASGRVRSFCMFGDTTGETDEFGFPVRLDWAADYRGEAHVVYGHTPIPEVQWLNRTINIDTGCVFGGKLTALRYPEMEIVQVAAAKTYYEPARRAPQTSARGTDHLKLSDVAGKQIVNTRLIPNITLPPQFTASALETMSRFAVSPEWMVYLPPTMSPCSTSEREDYLEYPTEAFEFYAGRECPRVILQEKHMGSRAVLFLRRNGEGRCLTRTGRPFFDGSLEREFVQSLVHSLEKSGFWNDHRTDFAIVDGELMPWSAKARALLQEQYASVGAAATTVLPEAIACLEECSSPGVQELLERQKSRLSNAEGFRAAYRRYCWDTDGLDGLKLAPFHLLATAGAVHSDKTHRWHLEQLSKYFGASPHFQSTRTLELDLSNPEDATEGCAWWEKLTEEGGEGMVVKPEHFLTFGKNGLLQPALKVRGREYLRIIYGPDYTAHIPDLRRRAMSRKRSLALREFALGLEALELFVSGGPLYEVHRAVFGVLALESTPVDPRL
;
A
#
# COMPACT_ATOMS: atom_id res chain seq x y z
N ARG A 1 15.67 -36.98 -23.13
CA ARG A 1 14.31 -36.54 -23.52
C ARG A 1 14.47 -35.56 -24.66
N THR A 2 13.76 -35.73 -25.78
CA THR A 2 13.74 -34.73 -26.86
C THR A 2 13.15 -33.44 -26.30
N ARG A 3 13.84 -32.32 -26.53
CA ARG A 3 13.40 -31.01 -26.08
C ARG A 3 12.16 -30.57 -26.86
N LEU A 4 11.17 -30.01 -26.18
CA LEU A 4 9.98 -29.48 -26.85
C LEU A 4 10.35 -28.19 -27.60
N TRP A 5 9.69 -27.91 -28.72
CA TRP A 5 9.93 -26.67 -29.48
C TRP A 5 9.66 -25.38 -28.69
N CYS A 6 8.76 -25.44 -27.71
CA CYS A 6 8.47 -24.34 -26.80
C CYS A 6 9.54 -24.16 -25.70
N ASP A 7 10.39 -25.14 -25.45
CA ASP A 7 11.47 -25.01 -24.47
C ASP A 7 12.70 -24.42 -25.16
N LYS A 8 12.87 -23.12 -24.92
CA LYS A 8 13.96 -22.27 -25.38
C LYS A 8 14.75 -21.67 -24.21
N SER A 9 14.80 -22.39 -23.09
CA SER A 9 15.47 -21.96 -21.84
C SER A 9 17.00 -21.73 -21.98
N GLU A 10 17.59 -22.08 -23.12
CA GLU A 10 18.97 -21.74 -23.47
C GLU A 10 19.15 -20.28 -23.90
N LEU A 11 18.06 -19.63 -24.33
CA LEU A 11 18.04 -18.23 -24.68
C LEU A 11 17.79 -17.41 -23.42
N THR A 12 18.79 -16.67 -22.96
CA THR A 12 18.74 -15.87 -21.72
C THR A 12 18.47 -14.39 -21.95
N GLY A 13 18.31 -13.97 -23.21
CA GLY A 13 18.07 -12.59 -23.58
C GLY A 13 19.36 -11.78 -23.77
N PRO A 14 19.28 -10.44 -23.72
CA PRO A 14 18.11 -9.62 -23.39
C PRO A 14 16.97 -9.71 -24.42
N PHE A 15 15.72 -9.53 -23.97
CA PHE A 15 14.52 -9.62 -24.81
C PHE A 15 13.70 -8.32 -24.79
N ASP A 16 13.10 -7.99 -25.94
CA ASP A 16 12.06 -6.95 -26.05
C ASP A 16 10.76 -7.60 -26.48
N ILE A 17 9.82 -7.71 -25.54
CA ILE A 17 8.58 -8.46 -25.70
C ILE A 17 7.46 -7.49 -26.08
N ILE A 18 6.89 -7.64 -27.28
CA ILE A 18 5.92 -6.71 -27.88
C ILE A 18 4.51 -7.33 -27.82
N GLY A 19 3.54 -6.53 -27.37
CA GLY A 19 2.12 -6.89 -27.29
C GLY A 19 1.42 -7.06 -28.65
N ASP A 20 0.11 -7.27 -28.59
CA ASP A 20 -0.72 -7.56 -29.76
C ASP A 20 -0.74 -6.39 -30.75
N LEU A 21 -0.49 -6.69 -32.03
CA LEU A 21 -0.25 -5.67 -33.06
C LEU A 21 -1.53 -5.27 -33.79
N HIS A 22 -2.36 -6.24 -34.15
CA HIS A 22 -3.62 -6.03 -34.89
C HIS A 22 -3.48 -5.04 -36.07
N GLY A 23 -2.46 -5.22 -36.92
CA GLY A 23 -2.26 -4.38 -38.11
C GLY A 23 -1.78 -2.95 -37.85
N CYS A 24 -1.36 -2.60 -36.63
CA CYS A 24 -0.82 -1.28 -36.27
C CYS A 24 0.67 -1.12 -36.62
N ALA A 25 1.01 -1.22 -37.91
CA ALA A 25 2.41 -1.20 -38.36
C ALA A 25 3.14 0.12 -38.07
N GLY A 26 2.44 1.25 -38.13
CA GLY A 26 3.05 2.56 -37.86
C GLY A 26 3.51 2.71 -36.40
N GLU A 27 2.68 2.27 -35.46
CA GLU A 27 3.04 2.24 -34.05
C GLU A 27 4.17 1.23 -33.77
N LEU A 28 4.21 0.10 -34.49
CA LEU A 28 5.30 -0.86 -34.40
C LEU A 28 6.63 -0.27 -34.91
N GLU A 29 6.62 0.40 -36.06
CA GLU A 29 7.81 1.09 -36.61
C GLU A 29 8.35 2.15 -35.62
N GLU A 30 7.46 2.96 -35.04
CA GLU A 30 7.84 3.94 -34.00
C GLU A 30 8.40 3.25 -32.74
N LEU A 31 7.77 2.17 -32.30
CA LEU A 31 8.18 1.44 -31.09
C LEU A 31 9.55 0.80 -31.28
N LEU A 32 9.81 0.18 -32.43
CA LEU A 32 11.10 -0.38 -32.78
C LEU A 32 12.19 0.72 -32.81
N GLY A 33 11.85 1.90 -33.34
CA GLY A 33 12.73 3.08 -33.29
C GLY A 33 13.05 3.53 -31.87
N LYS A 34 12.05 3.62 -30.98
CA LYS A 34 12.24 3.95 -29.54
C LYS A 34 13.05 2.88 -28.81
N LEU A 35 12.85 1.61 -29.16
CA LEU A 35 13.60 0.49 -28.60
C LEU A 35 15.05 0.45 -29.10
N GLY A 36 15.40 1.14 -30.18
CA GLY A 36 16.77 1.25 -30.69
C GLY A 36 17.11 0.28 -31.83
N TYR A 37 16.12 -0.39 -32.42
CA TYR A 37 16.32 -1.31 -33.54
C TYR A 37 16.65 -0.56 -34.83
N ARG A 38 17.58 -1.12 -35.62
CA ARG A 38 17.96 -0.64 -36.96
C ARG A 38 18.04 -1.83 -37.91
N GLU A 39 17.32 -1.76 -39.02
CA GLU A 39 17.27 -2.83 -40.04
C GLU A 39 16.98 -4.22 -39.42
N GLY A 40 16.07 -4.27 -38.42
CA GLY A 40 15.69 -5.51 -37.75
C GLY A 40 16.66 -6.03 -36.68
N THR A 41 17.76 -5.33 -36.42
CA THR A 41 18.78 -5.73 -35.41
C THR A 41 18.94 -4.68 -34.32
N HIS A 42 19.29 -5.11 -33.11
CA HIS A 42 19.58 -4.21 -31.99
C HIS A 42 21.10 -4.16 -31.74
N PRO A 43 21.73 -2.98 -31.58
CA PRO A 43 23.17 -2.86 -31.36
C PRO A 43 23.66 -3.60 -30.12
N ASP A 44 22.84 -3.64 -29.06
CA ASP A 44 23.14 -4.37 -27.81
C ASP A 44 22.73 -5.86 -27.84
N GLY A 45 22.41 -6.41 -29.01
CA GLY A 45 22.08 -7.84 -29.17
C GLY A 45 20.74 -8.29 -28.59
N ARG A 46 19.79 -7.37 -28.39
CA ARG A 46 18.44 -7.67 -27.89
C ARG A 46 17.61 -8.45 -28.90
N THR A 47 16.87 -9.46 -28.42
CA THR A 47 16.02 -10.32 -29.25
C THR A 47 14.55 -9.88 -29.18
N LEU A 48 13.91 -9.66 -30.33
CA LEU A 48 12.48 -9.36 -30.40
C LEU A 48 11.64 -10.59 -30.07
N VAL A 49 10.57 -10.40 -29.29
CA VAL A 49 9.59 -11.44 -28.97
C VAL A 49 8.18 -10.89 -29.15
N PHE A 50 7.41 -11.40 -30.11
CA PHE A 50 6.04 -10.96 -30.37
C PHE A 50 5.01 -11.88 -29.69
N LEU A 51 3.98 -11.28 -29.08
CA LEU A 51 2.90 -12.01 -28.40
C LEU A 51 1.79 -12.52 -29.32
N GLY A 52 1.92 -12.34 -30.64
CA GLY A 52 0.95 -12.80 -31.63
C GLY A 52 -0.11 -11.75 -31.93
N ASP A 53 -1.22 -12.19 -32.53
CA ASP A 53 -2.29 -11.34 -33.05
C ASP A 53 -1.73 -10.22 -33.93
N ILE A 54 -0.99 -10.64 -34.97
CA ILE A 54 -0.25 -9.75 -35.87
C ILE A 54 -1.19 -8.89 -36.71
N THR A 55 -2.35 -9.45 -37.06
CA THR A 55 -3.31 -8.93 -38.04
C THR A 55 -4.73 -8.80 -37.47
N ASP A 56 -5.66 -8.40 -38.33
CA ASP A 56 -7.06 -8.05 -38.05
C ASP A 56 -7.23 -6.66 -37.45
N ARG A 57 -8.29 -5.97 -37.90
CA ARG A 57 -8.77 -4.66 -37.43
C ARG A 57 -7.95 -3.42 -37.84
N GLY A 58 -6.62 -3.47 -37.79
CA GLY A 58 -5.77 -2.32 -38.10
C GLY A 58 -5.63 -2.04 -39.60
N PRO A 59 -5.00 -0.91 -39.95
CA PRO A 59 -4.97 -0.41 -41.33
C PRO A 59 -3.82 -0.93 -42.22
N ARG A 60 -2.81 -1.60 -41.65
CA ARG A 60 -1.60 -2.05 -42.36
C ARG A 60 -1.24 -3.50 -41.98
N ASN A 61 -2.09 -4.46 -42.33
CA ASN A 61 -1.95 -5.86 -41.88
C ASN A 61 -0.78 -6.58 -42.57
N VAL A 62 -0.64 -6.41 -43.89
CA VAL A 62 0.47 -7.00 -44.66
C VAL A 62 1.83 -6.48 -44.19
N ASP A 63 1.91 -5.20 -43.82
CA ASP A 63 3.15 -4.61 -43.30
C ASP A 63 3.54 -5.20 -41.93
N CYS A 64 2.58 -5.37 -41.01
CA CYS A 64 2.83 -6.08 -39.76
C CYS A 64 3.35 -7.50 -40.00
N LEU A 65 2.72 -8.26 -40.91
CA LEU A 65 3.19 -9.60 -41.27
C LEU A 65 4.62 -9.59 -41.79
N ASN A 66 4.96 -8.64 -42.65
CA ASN A 66 6.31 -8.52 -43.20
C ASN A 66 7.35 -8.19 -42.12
N ILE A 67 7.06 -7.20 -41.26
CA ILE A 67 7.97 -6.79 -40.17
C ILE A 67 8.21 -7.97 -39.21
N VAL A 68 7.15 -8.64 -38.76
CA VAL A 68 7.28 -9.76 -37.80
C VAL A 68 7.98 -10.95 -38.45
N ARG A 69 7.65 -11.30 -39.70
CA ARG A 69 8.32 -12.39 -40.43
C ARG A 69 9.82 -12.13 -40.57
N GLN A 70 10.20 -10.94 -41.01
CA GLN A 70 11.62 -10.55 -41.16
C GLN A 70 12.36 -10.57 -39.81
N ALA A 71 11.71 -10.12 -38.73
CA ALA A 71 12.28 -10.17 -37.39
C ALA A 71 12.52 -11.62 -36.93
N VAL A 72 11.57 -12.53 -37.17
CA VAL A 72 11.71 -13.95 -36.85
C VAL A 72 12.80 -14.63 -37.69
N GLU A 73 12.90 -14.32 -38.98
CA GLU A 73 13.97 -14.79 -39.87
C GLU A 73 15.35 -14.31 -39.42
N SER A 74 15.41 -13.15 -38.77
CA SER A 74 16.62 -12.56 -38.20
C SER A 74 16.95 -13.05 -36.77
N GLY A 75 16.19 -14.01 -36.24
CA GLY A 75 16.43 -14.63 -34.93
C GLY A 75 15.46 -14.20 -33.83
N GLY A 76 14.47 -13.35 -34.13
CA GLY A 76 13.36 -13.05 -33.24
C GLY A 76 12.42 -14.22 -33.00
N LEU A 77 11.53 -14.08 -32.03
CA LEU A 77 10.54 -15.08 -31.65
C LEU A 77 9.12 -14.50 -31.81
N CYS A 78 8.16 -15.34 -32.15
CA CYS A 78 6.75 -14.96 -32.21
C CYS A 78 5.90 -16.13 -31.74
N VAL A 79 5.00 -15.87 -30.78
CA VAL A 79 3.99 -16.86 -30.39
C VAL A 79 2.75 -16.76 -31.27
N CYS A 80 2.01 -17.85 -31.40
CA CYS A 80 0.77 -17.89 -32.18
C CYS A 80 -0.41 -17.36 -31.35
N GLY A 81 -1.00 -16.25 -31.78
CA GLY A 81 -2.26 -15.73 -31.27
C GLY A 81 -3.49 -16.39 -31.90
N ASN A 82 -4.67 -16.09 -31.37
CA ASN A 82 -5.91 -16.67 -31.91
C ASN A 82 -6.28 -16.09 -33.28
N HIS A 83 -5.95 -14.82 -33.55
CA HIS A 83 -6.16 -14.22 -34.86
C HIS A 83 -5.16 -14.76 -35.89
N ASP A 84 -3.91 -15.03 -35.51
CA ASP A 84 -2.91 -15.66 -36.40
C ASP A 84 -3.36 -17.05 -36.87
N ASN A 85 -3.85 -17.88 -35.94
CA ASN A 85 -4.39 -19.20 -36.26
C ASN A 85 -5.67 -19.12 -37.11
N LYS A 86 -6.48 -18.07 -36.92
CA LYS A 86 -7.67 -17.81 -37.76
C LYS A 86 -7.25 -17.45 -39.18
N LEU A 87 -6.27 -16.57 -39.34
CA LEU A 87 -5.73 -16.17 -40.63
C LEU A 87 -5.07 -17.35 -41.37
N LYS A 88 -4.29 -18.18 -40.68
CA LYS A 88 -3.73 -19.40 -41.27
C LYS A 88 -4.82 -20.29 -41.88
N ARG A 89 -5.92 -20.52 -41.14
CA ARG A 89 -7.06 -21.31 -41.62
C ARG A 89 -7.77 -20.68 -42.82
N PHE A 90 -7.81 -19.35 -42.89
CA PHE A 90 -8.30 -18.62 -44.05
C PHE A 90 -7.46 -18.92 -45.29
N LEU A 91 -6.13 -18.80 -45.16
CA LEU A 91 -5.18 -19.08 -46.24
C LEU A 91 -5.18 -20.56 -46.67
N GLU A 92 -5.63 -21.50 -45.83
CA GLU A 92 -5.87 -22.90 -46.19
C GLU A 92 -7.17 -23.13 -46.96
N GLY A 93 -7.96 -22.08 -47.24
CA GLY A 93 -9.23 -22.16 -47.96
C GLY A 93 -10.42 -22.62 -47.11
N ARG A 94 -10.32 -22.58 -45.77
CA ARG A 94 -11.44 -22.97 -44.90
C ARG A 94 -12.47 -21.84 -44.83
N LYS A 95 -13.76 -22.16 -44.98
CA LYS A 95 -14.86 -21.19 -44.77
C LYS A 95 -14.87 -20.70 -43.31
N LEU A 96 -14.59 -19.42 -43.10
CA LEU A 96 -14.65 -18.76 -41.80
C LEU A 96 -15.89 -17.88 -41.69
N LYS A 97 -16.41 -17.73 -40.47
CA LYS A 97 -17.37 -16.64 -40.19
C LYS A 97 -16.58 -15.33 -40.23
N VAL A 98 -16.85 -14.52 -41.25
CA VAL A 98 -16.29 -13.17 -41.40
C VAL A 98 -16.90 -12.30 -40.30
N GLY A 99 -16.10 -11.97 -39.29
CA GLY A 99 -16.48 -11.18 -38.12
C GLY A 99 -15.25 -10.85 -37.27
N HIS A 100 -15.34 -9.77 -36.49
CA HIS A 100 -14.26 -9.22 -35.64
C HIS A 100 -13.02 -8.69 -36.40
N GLY A 101 -13.20 -8.02 -37.54
CA GLY A 101 -12.12 -7.31 -38.25
C GLY A 101 -11.28 -8.13 -39.23
N LEU A 102 -11.69 -9.37 -39.55
CA LEU A 102 -11.01 -10.23 -40.53
C LEU A 102 -11.36 -9.86 -41.99
N ALA A 103 -12.42 -9.08 -42.22
CA ALA A 103 -12.87 -8.76 -43.58
C ALA A 103 -11.84 -7.87 -44.30
N GLU A 104 -11.29 -6.91 -43.58
CA GLU A 104 -10.28 -5.96 -44.02
C GLU A 104 -8.97 -6.68 -44.32
N THR A 105 -8.49 -7.54 -43.41
CA THR A 105 -7.32 -8.40 -43.62
C THR A 105 -7.51 -9.32 -44.83
N ALA A 106 -8.68 -9.93 -44.98
CA ALA A 106 -8.96 -10.82 -46.10
C ALA A 106 -8.91 -10.07 -47.44
N ALA A 107 -9.44 -8.84 -47.50
CA ALA A 107 -9.37 -8.01 -48.69
C ALA A 107 -7.93 -7.63 -49.06
N GLU A 108 -7.11 -7.20 -48.08
CA GLU A 108 -5.68 -6.92 -48.31
C GLU A 108 -4.94 -8.17 -48.84
N LEU A 109 -5.27 -9.35 -48.32
CA LEU A 109 -4.62 -10.60 -48.72
C LEU A 109 -5.11 -11.17 -50.05
N GLU A 110 -6.34 -10.87 -50.47
CA GLU A 110 -6.86 -11.30 -51.78
C GLU A 110 -6.08 -10.66 -52.94
N GLU A 111 -5.52 -9.46 -52.73
CA GLU A 111 -4.69 -8.74 -53.71
C GLU A 111 -3.28 -9.33 -53.89
N LEU A 112 -2.84 -10.20 -52.98
CA LEU A 112 -1.51 -10.82 -53.02
C LEU A 112 -1.42 -11.97 -54.03
N SER A 113 -0.19 -12.22 -54.50
CA SER A 113 0.14 -13.38 -55.32
C SER A 113 -0.02 -14.70 -54.54
N GLU A 114 -0.18 -15.82 -55.24
CA GLU A 114 -0.30 -17.14 -54.59
C GLU A 114 1.02 -17.56 -53.92
N GLU A 115 2.14 -17.07 -54.43
CA GLU A 115 3.46 -17.19 -53.83
C GLU A 115 3.49 -16.51 -52.46
N GLU A 116 3.10 -15.23 -52.36
CA GLU A 116 3.06 -14.47 -51.10
C GLU A 116 2.11 -15.10 -50.07
N LYS A 117 0.92 -15.52 -50.50
CA LYS A 117 -0.03 -16.23 -49.63
C LYS A 117 0.57 -17.53 -49.09
N THR A 118 1.35 -18.24 -49.90
CA THR A 118 2.01 -19.48 -49.49
C THR A 118 3.14 -19.21 -48.49
N GLU A 119 3.89 -18.13 -48.67
CA GLU A 119 4.89 -17.66 -47.71
C GLU A 119 4.27 -17.34 -46.36
N TYR A 120 3.21 -16.52 -46.32
CA TYR A 120 2.53 -16.20 -45.06
C TYR A 120 1.90 -17.42 -44.40
N ARG A 121 1.32 -18.34 -45.18
CA ARG A 121 0.79 -19.60 -44.65
C ARG A 121 1.89 -20.42 -43.97
N THR A 122 3.07 -20.49 -44.59
CA THR A 122 4.23 -21.24 -44.06
C THR A 122 4.76 -20.59 -42.79
N PHE A 123 4.87 -19.26 -42.78
CA PHE A 123 5.27 -18.50 -41.60
C PHE A 123 4.30 -18.72 -40.43
N LEU A 124 2.99 -18.57 -40.65
CA LEU A 124 1.98 -18.76 -39.60
C LEU A 124 1.90 -20.22 -39.10
N ASP A 125 2.17 -21.20 -39.97
CA ASP A 125 2.26 -22.62 -39.57
C ASP A 125 3.46 -22.90 -38.65
N SER A 126 4.53 -22.10 -38.75
CA SER A 126 5.75 -22.25 -37.95
C SER A 126 5.64 -21.71 -36.52
N LEU A 127 4.63 -20.87 -36.23
CA LEU A 127 4.49 -20.19 -34.95
C LEU A 127 4.22 -21.17 -33.79
N ILE A 128 4.88 -20.94 -32.66
CA ILE A 128 4.78 -21.79 -31.46
C ILE A 128 3.77 -21.20 -30.48
N SER A 129 3.07 -22.03 -29.69
CA SER A 129 2.05 -21.53 -28.77
C SER A 129 2.58 -20.70 -27.61
N HIS A 130 3.81 -20.97 -27.16
CA HIS A 130 4.49 -20.26 -26.07
C HIS A 130 5.99 -20.59 -26.12
N TYR A 131 6.81 -19.76 -25.47
CA TYR A 131 8.20 -20.07 -25.19
C TYR A 131 8.48 -20.04 -23.70
N VAL A 132 9.30 -20.98 -23.23
CA VAL A 132 9.96 -20.96 -21.94
C VAL A 132 11.41 -20.54 -22.19
N LEU A 133 11.84 -19.44 -21.60
CA LEU A 133 13.08 -18.72 -21.84
C LEU A 133 13.86 -18.55 -20.52
N ASP A 134 15.10 -18.09 -20.64
CA ASP A 134 15.98 -17.70 -19.53
C ASP A 134 16.05 -18.71 -18.39
N GLY A 135 16.51 -19.93 -18.69
CA GLY A 135 16.62 -21.00 -17.70
C GLY A 135 15.29 -21.47 -17.10
N GLY A 136 14.14 -21.03 -17.66
CA GLY A 136 12.81 -21.27 -17.11
C GLY A 136 12.24 -20.10 -16.31
N ASN A 137 12.95 -18.98 -16.20
CA ASN A 137 12.53 -17.80 -15.44
C ASN A 137 11.58 -16.88 -16.22
N LEU A 138 11.47 -17.06 -17.54
CA LEU A 138 10.58 -16.28 -18.39
C LEU A 138 9.70 -17.20 -19.23
N VAL A 139 8.42 -16.89 -19.30
CA VAL A 139 7.44 -17.54 -20.17
C VAL A 139 6.72 -16.46 -20.96
N VAL A 140 6.60 -16.65 -22.26
CA VAL A 140 5.85 -15.77 -23.15
C VAL A 140 4.75 -16.58 -23.85
N ALA A 141 3.52 -16.09 -23.79
CA ALA A 141 2.35 -16.73 -24.39
C ALA A 141 1.29 -15.67 -24.72
N HIS A 142 0.52 -15.87 -25.77
CA HIS A 142 -0.45 -14.86 -26.23
C HIS A 142 -1.50 -14.52 -25.16
N ALA A 143 -2.31 -15.47 -24.68
CA ALA A 143 -3.30 -15.29 -23.63
C ALA A 143 -2.81 -15.68 -22.22
N GLY A 144 -1.53 -16.05 -22.10
CA GLY A 144 -0.92 -16.49 -20.86
C GLY A 144 -0.77 -18.00 -20.68
N LEU A 145 -0.19 -18.41 -19.54
CA LEU A 145 0.11 -19.82 -19.24
C LEU A 145 0.18 -20.09 -17.73
N LYS A 146 -0.58 -21.09 -17.25
CA LYS A 146 -0.47 -21.58 -15.86
C LYS A 146 0.84 -22.33 -15.66
N GLU A 147 1.39 -22.29 -14.45
CA GLU A 147 2.64 -22.97 -14.09
C GLU A 147 2.61 -24.48 -14.42
N GLU A 148 1.50 -25.15 -14.15
CA GLU A 148 1.33 -26.57 -14.46
C GLU A 148 1.46 -26.91 -15.95
N TYR A 149 1.39 -25.92 -16.84
CA TYR A 149 1.53 -26.08 -18.28
C TYR A 149 2.92 -25.70 -18.81
N HIS A 150 3.81 -25.18 -17.96
CA HIS A 150 5.19 -24.91 -18.33
C HIS A 150 5.88 -26.20 -18.80
N GLY A 151 6.55 -26.13 -19.95
CA GLY A 151 7.22 -27.30 -20.52
C GLY A 151 6.27 -28.40 -21.03
N LYS A 152 5.01 -28.08 -21.36
CA LYS A 152 4.05 -29.01 -21.97
C LYS A 152 3.55 -28.45 -23.30
N ALA A 153 3.32 -29.31 -24.31
CA ALA A 153 2.93 -28.89 -25.65
C ALA A 153 1.65 -29.56 -26.20
N SER A 154 0.76 -30.02 -25.31
CA SER A 154 -0.48 -30.71 -25.71
C SER A 154 -1.48 -29.76 -26.38
N GLY A 155 -2.45 -30.31 -27.12
CA GLY A 155 -3.51 -29.51 -27.75
C GLY A 155 -4.28 -28.62 -26.76
N ARG A 156 -4.50 -29.11 -25.52
CA ARG A 156 -5.11 -28.33 -24.44
C ARG A 156 -4.25 -27.13 -24.03
N VAL A 157 -2.93 -27.31 -23.93
CA VAL A 157 -2.01 -26.21 -23.59
C VAL A 157 -1.99 -25.17 -24.71
N ARG A 158 -1.93 -25.61 -25.97
CA ARG A 158 -2.00 -24.69 -27.13
C ARG A 158 -3.30 -23.88 -27.14
N SER A 159 -4.42 -24.53 -26.85
CA SER A 159 -5.71 -23.85 -26.73
C SER A 159 -5.71 -22.83 -25.60
N PHE A 160 -5.12 -23.15 -24.44
CA PHE A 160 -4.98 -22.21 -23.34
C PHE A 160 -4.11 -21.00 -23.71
N CYS A 161 -2.98 -21.21 -24.40
CA CYS A 161 -2.12 -20.11 -24.83
C CYS A 161 -2.82 -19.15 -25.81
N MET A 162 -3.73 -19.64 -26.66
CA MET A 162 -4.43 -18.79 -27.64
C MET A 162 -5.71 -18.15 -27.08
N PHE A 163 -6.40 -18.83 -26.18
CA PHE A 163 -7.74 -18.44 -25.77
C PHE A 163 -7.90 -18.26 -24.26
N GLY A 164 -6.94 -18.63 -23.41
CA GLY A 164 -7.15 -18.69 -21.96
C GLY A 164 -8.20 -19.73 -21.53
N ASP A 165 -8.59 -19.69 -20.24
CA ASP A 165 -9.65 -20.54 -19.68
C ASP A 165 -10.99 -19.80 -19.68
N THR A 166 -12.08 -20.53 -19.90
CA THR A 166 -13.45 -19.98 -19.90
C THR A 166 -14.32 -20.68 -18.89
N THR A 167 -15.27 -19.97 -18.27
CA THR A 167 -16.27 -20.56 -17.37
C THR A 167 -17.30 -21.43 -18.10
N GLY A 168 -17.37 -21.32 -19.43
CA GLY A 168 -18.40 -21.94 -20.27
C GLY A 168 -19.62 -21.06 -20.49
N GLU A 169 -19.69 -19.91 -19.82
CA GLU A 169 -20.74 -18.90 -20.01
C GLU A 169 -20.30 -17.85 -21.04
N THR A 170 -21.28 -17.19 -21.67
CA THR A 170 -21.05 -16.03 -22.54
C THR A 170 -21.59 -14.77 -21.89
N ASP A 171 -20.87 -13.67 -21.99
CA ASP A 171 -21.31 -12.36 -21.51
C ASP A 171 -22.46 -11.77 -22.37
N GLU A 172 -22.98 -10.62 -21.96
CA GLU A 172 -24.07 -9.90 -22.63
C GLU A 172 -23.74 -9.48 -24.08
N PHE A 173 -22.46 -9.51 -24.46
CA PHE A 173 -21.97 -9.20 -25.80
C PHE A 173 -21.62 -10.47 -26.61
N GLY A 174 -21.89 -11.66 -26.06
CA GLY A 174 -21.67 -12.95 -26.71
C GLY A 174 -20.23 -13.46 -26.64
N PHE A 175 -19.36 -12.85 -25.84
CA PHE A 175 -17.98 -13.33 -25.64
C PHE A 175 -17.89 -14.31 -24.47
N PRO A 176 -17.02 -15.34 -24.53
CA PRO A 176 -16.81 -16.24 -23.40
C PRO A 176 -16.33 -15.49 -22.15
N VAL A 177 -16.96 -15.78 -21.01
CA VAL A 177 -16.50 -15.32 -19.69
C VAL A 177 -15.25 -16.12 -19.33
N ARG A 178 -14.18 -15.42 -18.95
CA ARG A 178 -12.85 -16.02 -18.71
C ARG A 178 -12.54 -16.13 -17.22
N LEU A 179 -11.81 -17.18 -16.85
CA LEU A 179 -11.24 -17.29 -15.51
C LEU A 179 -9.95 -16.47 -15.43
N ASP A 180 -9.78 -15.73 -14.34
CA ASP A 180 -8.56 -14.97 -14.05
C ASP A 180 -7.47 -15.91 -13.49
N TRP A 181 -6.82 -16.64 -14.40
CA TRP A 181 -5.72 -17.53 -14.05
C TRP A 181 -4.50 -16.77 -13.47
N ALA A 182 -4.33 -15.50 -13.84
CA ALA A 182 -3.23 -14.66 -13.43
C ALA A 182 -3.31 -14.34 -11.93
N ALA A 183 -4.52 -14.11 -11.40
CA ALA A 183 -4.75 -13.92 -9.96
C ALA A 183 -4.33 -15.14 -9.12
N ASP A 184 -4.50 -16.34 -9.66
CA ASP A 184 -4.14 -17.60 -9.00
C ASP A 184 -2.72 -18.08 -9.30
N TYR A 185 -1.98 -17.38 -10.16
CA TYR A 185 -0.61 -17.77 -10.53
C TYR A 185 0.36 -17.67 -9.35
N ARG A 186 1.09 -18.75 -9.06
CA ARG A 186 2.09 -18.84 -7.98
C ARG A 186 3.45 -19.38 -8.44
N GLY A 187 3.66 -19.49 -9.74
CA GLY A 187 4.90 -20.01 -10.29
C GLY A 187 6.06 -19.04 -10.18
N GLU A 188 7.26 -19.59 -10.30
CA GLU A 188 8.50 -18.81 -10.18
C GLU A 188 8.86 -18.03 -11.46
N ALA A 189 8.39 -18.44 -12.64
CA ALA A 189 8.68 -17.72 -13.87
C ALA A 189 7.87 -16.43 -13.98
N HIS A 190 8.44 -15.40 -14.60
CA HIS A 190 7.67 -14.29 -15.15
C HIS A 190 6.87 -14.77 -16.35
N VAL A 191 5.55 -14.52 -16.39
CA VAL A 191 4.68 -14.86 -17.54
C VAL A 191 4.22 -13.58 -18.21
N VAL A 192 4.71 -13.29 -19.41
CA VAL A 192 4.35 -12.10 -20.19
C VAL A 192 3.34 -12.49 -21.26
N TYR A 193 2.22 -11.76 -21.33
CA TYR A 193 1.09 -12.09 -22.18
C TYR A 193 0.27 -10.85 -22.61
N GLY A 194 -0.65 -11.07 -23.54
CA GLY A 194 -1.55 -10.08 -24.15
C GLY A 194 -2.99 -10.62 -24.22
N HIS A 195 -3.62 -10.56 -25.40
CA HIS A 195 -4.95 -11.08 -25.75
C HIS A 195 -6.16 -10.33 -25.16
N THR A 196 -6.04 -9.83 -23.92
CA THR A 196 -7.12 -9.11 -23.24
C THR A 196 -6.72 -7.66 -23.05
N PRO A 197 -7.26 -6.74 -23.88
CA PRO A 197 -6.84 -5.35 -23.86
C PRO A 197 -7.27 -4.69 -22.55
N ILE A 198 -6.31 -4.04 -21.91
CA ILE A 198 -6.50 -3.27 -20.67
C ILE A 198 -5.94 -1.84 -20.84
N PRO A 199 -6.42 -0.83 -20.09
CA PRO A 199 -5.99 0.55 -20.33
C PRO A 199 -4.50 0.82 -20.10
N GLU A 200 -3.89 0.12 -19.15
CA GLU A 200 -2.48 0.24 -18.77
C GLU A 200 -1.91 -1.15 -18.45
N VAL A 201 -0.58 -1.30 -18.55
CA VAL A 201 0.11 -2.56 -18.27
C VAL A 201 -0.23 -3.08 -16.88
N GLN A 202 -0.66 -4.33 -16.78
CA GLN A 202 -1.02 -4.95 -15.51
C GLN A 202 0.03 -5.96 -15.06
N TRP A 203 0.54 -5.71 -13.86
CA TRP A 203 1.42 -6.61 -13.13
C TRP A 203 0.61 -7.31 -12.05
N LEU A 204 0.48 -8.62 -12.14
CA LEU A 204 -0.27 -9.42 -11.17
C LEU A 204 0.50 -10.71 -10.84
N ASN A 205 0.90 -10.86 -9.58
CA ASN A 205 1.87 -11.90 -9.17
C ASN A 205 3.16 -11.79 -10.01
N ARG A 206 3.63 -12.89 -10.62
CA ARG A 206 4.72 -12.86 -11.61
C ARG A 206 4.20 -12.84 -13.05
N THR A 207 2.96 -12.41 -13.27
CA THR A 207 2.36 -12.32 -14.62
C THR A 207 2.22 -10.86 -15.05
N ILE A 208 2.38 -10.59 -16.34
CA ILE A 208 2.46 -9.25 -16.90
C ILE A 208 1.63 -9.21 -18.18
N ASN A 209 0.48 -8.53 -18.13
CA ASN A 209 -0.34 -8.27 -19.32
C ASN A 209 0.11 -6.96 -19.96
N ILE A 210 0.63 -7.04 -21.19
CA ILE A 210 1.10 -5.89 -21.98
C ILE A 210 0.19 -5.56 -23.16
N ASP A 211 -0.97 -6.21 -23.32
CA ASP A 211 -1.96 -5.78 -24.30
C ASP A 211 -2.70 -4.54 -23.80
N THR A 212 -2.25 -3.38 -24.27
CA THR A 212 -2.83 -2.08 -23.96
C THR A 212 -3.75 -1.54 -25.07
N GLY A 213 -4.27 -2.43 -25.93
CA GLY A 213 -5.34 -2.12 -26.87
C GLY A 213 -4.96 -1.09 -27.95
N CYS A 214 -3.77 -1.17 -28.54
CA CYS A 214 -3.28 -0.24 -29.57
C CYS A 214 -4.32 0.03 -30.67
N VAL A 215 -4.87 -1.03 -31.28
CA VAL A 215 -5.84 -0.90 -32.38
C VAL A 215 -7.15 -0.19 -31.98
N PHE A 216 -7.46 -0.19 -30.69
CA PHE A 216 -8.63 0.46 -30.11
C PHE A 216 -8.38 1.91 -29.69
N GLY A 217 -7.20 2.46 -29.97
CA GLY A 217 -6.79 3.82 -29.59
C GLY A 217 -6.00 3.91 -28.27
N GLY A 218 -5.57 2.77 -27.73
CA GLY A 218 -4.69 2.71 -26.55
C GLY A 218 -3.22 2.93 -26.91
N LYS A 219 -2.35 2.03 -26.43
CA LYS A 219 -0.90 2.09 -26.70
C LYS A 219 -0.42 0.75 -27.26
N LEU A 220 0.61 0.76 -28.10
CA LEU A 220 1.44 -0.42 -28.35
C LEU A 220 2.55 -0.47 -27.30
N THR A 221 2.67 -1.60 -26.61
CA THR A 221 3.56 -1.76 -25.46
C THR A 221 4.63 -2.82 -25.73
N ALA A 222 5.86 -2.50 -25.34
CA ALA A 222 6.95 -3.46 -25.16
C ALA A 222 7.39 -3.55 -23.70
N LEU A 223 7.80 -4.74 -23.27
CA LEU A 223 8.52 -5.00 -22.03
C LEU A 223 9.97 -5.38 -22.35
N ARG A 224 10.92 -4.63 -21.80
CA ARG A 224 12.35 -4.97 -21.82
C ARG A 224 12.69 -5.94 -20.69
N TYR A 225 13.27 -7.08 -21.01
CA TYR A 225 13.72 -8.09 -20.07
C TYR A 225 15.25 -8.28 -20.18
N PRO A 226 16.01 -8.34 -19.07
CA PRO A 226 15.56 -8.49 -17.68
C PRO A 226 15.29 -7.18 -16.92
N GLU A 227 15.35 -6.03 -17.58
CA GLU A 227 15.23 -4.71 -16.95
C GLU A 227 13.84 -4.44 -16.35
N MET A 228 12.83 -5.17 -16.83
CA MET A 228 11.41 -5.01 -16.48
C MET A 228 10.89 -3.59 -16.79
N GLU A 229 11.44 -2.97 -17.82
CA GLU A 229 11.11 -1.60 -18.26
C GLU A 229 10.00 -1.62 -19.32
N ILE A 230 9.02 -0.72 -19.19
CA ILE A 230 7.92 -0.56 -20.15
C ILE A 230 8.24 0.56 -21.14
N VAL A 231 8.14 0.26 -22.44
CA VAL A 231 8.29 1.22 -23.54
C VAL A 231 6.99 1.24 -24.34
N GLN A 232 6.43 2.42 -24.59
CA GLN A 232 5.11 2.56 -25.22
C GLN A 232 5.07 3.59 -26.35
N VAL A 233 4.20 3.32 -27.31
CA VAL A 233 3.77 4.24 -28.37
C VAL A 233 2.26 4.39 -28.31
N ALA A 234 1.75 5.61 -28.24
CA ALA A 234 0.31 5.85 -28.29
C ALA A 234 -0.20 5.60 -29.72
N ALA A 235 -1.36 4.98 -29.86
CA ALA A 235 -2.00 4.84 -31.15
C ALA A 235 -2.33 6.22 -31.74
N ALA A 236 -2.10 6.40 -33.04
CA ALA A 236 -2.36 7.69 -33.69
C ALA A 236 -3.85 8.05 -33.69
N LYS A 237 -4.72 7.04 -33.67
CA LYS A 237 -6.19 7.13 -33.55
C LYS A 237 -6.78 5.78 -33.17
N THR A 238 -8.07 5.74 -32.85
CA THR A 238 -8.84 4.49 -32.79
C THR A 238 -9.03 3.96 -34.21
N TYR A 239 -8.44 2.80 -34.53
CA TYR A 239 -8.55 2.16 -35.84
C TYR A 239 -9.77 1.24 -35.94
N TYR A 240 -10.16 0.64 -34.82
CA TYR A 240 -11.32 -0.24 -34.73
C TYR A 240 -12.09 0.02 -33.44
N GLU A 241 -13.41 0.05 -33.52
CA GLU A 241 -14.27 0.26 -32.35
C GLU A 241 -14.36 -1.04 -31.52
N PRO A 242 -13.99 -1.00 -30.23
CA PRO A 242 -13.98 -2.21 -29.42
C PRO A 242 -15.41 -2.68 -29.14
N ALA A 243 -15.68 -3.96 -29.45
CA ALA A 243 -17.02 -4.55 -29.29
C ALA A 243 -17.47 -4.65 -27.83
N ARG A 244 -16.52 -4.96 -26.93
CA ARG A 244 -16.60 -4.53 -25.54
C ARG A 244 -16.21 -3.07 -25.57
N ARG A 245 -17.09 -2.12 -25.20
CA ARG A 245 -16.55 -0.85 -24.72
C ARG A 245 -15.61 -1.26 -23.58
N ALA A 246 -14.28 -1.20 -23.80
CA ALA A 246 -13.28 -1.30 -22.73
C ALA A 246 -13.92 -0.53 -21.60
N PRO A 247 -14.22 -1.17 -20.44
CA PRO A 247 -15.23 -0.69 -19.51
C PRO A 247 -15.05 0.79 -19.56
N GLN A 248 -16.03 1.49 -20.17
CA GLN A 248 -16.08 2.91 -19.92
C GLN A 248 -15.99 2.86 -18.42
N THR A 249 -14.96 3.51 -17.86
CA THR A 249 -15.05 3.96 -16.49
C THR A 249 -16.45 4.49 -16.49
N SER A 250 -17.39 3.66 -16.00
CA SER A 250 -18.77 4.04 -16.07
C SER A 250 -18.68 5.38 -15.39
N ALA A 251 -19.41 6.37 -15.86
CA ALA A 251 -19.56 7.55 -15.04
C ALA A 251 -20.26 7.19 -13.70
N ARG A 252 -19.96 6.05 -13.05
CA ARG A 252 -19.52 6.02 -11.66
C ARG A 252 -18.77 7.32 -11.41
N GLY A 253 -19.54 8.28 -10.91
CA GLY A 253 -18.99 9.51 -10.38
C GLY A 253 -17.81 9.15 -9.50
N THR A 254 -16.78 9.97 -9.57
CA THR A 254 -15.58 9.84 -8.75
C THR A 254 -15.91 9.90 -7.26
N ASP A 255 -17.15 10.20 -6.89
CA ASP A 255 -17.74 10.34 -5.56
C ASP A 255 -18.54 9.11 -5.07
N HIS A 256 -18.75 8.07 -5.89
CA HIS A 256 -19.59 6.94 -5.50
C HIS A 256 -18.81 5.68 -5.09
N LEU A 257 -19.09 5.18 -3.88
CA LEU A 257 -18.59 3.92 -3.31
C LEU A 257 -19.59 2.77 -3.47
N LYS A 258 -19.12 1.60 -3.91
CA LYS A 258 -19.89 0.36 -4.02
C LYS A 258 -19.39 -0.59 -2.93
N LEU A 259 -20.29 -1.42 -2.43
CA LEU A 259 -19.95 -2.44 -1.45
C LEU A 259 -18.80 -3.35 -1.92
N SER A 260 -18.79 -3.70 -3.21
CA SER A 260 -17.79 -4.59 -3.81
C SER A 260 -16.37 -4.04 -3.83
N ASP A 261 -16.16 -2.72 -3.69
CA ASP A 261 -14.81 -2.16 -3.70
C ASP A 261 -14.06 -2.50 -2.41
N VAL A 262 -14.80 -2.73 -1.32
CA VAL A 262 -14.24 -2.82 0.03
C VAL A 262 -14.65 -4.10 0.75
N ALA A 263 -15.69 -4.81 0.28
CA ALA A 263 -16.13 -6.08 0.85
C ALA A 263 -15.38 -7.28 0.26
N GLY A 264 -15.37 -8.40 1.00
CA GLY A 264 -14.73 -9.63 0.55
C GLY A 264 -13.21 -9.60 0.66
N LYS A 265 -12.54 -10.53 -0.03
CA LYS A 265 -11.08 -10.57 -0.07
C LYS A 265 -10.60 -9.44 -0.98
N GLN A 266 -9.79 -8.54 -0.43
CA GLN A 266 -9.22 -7.42 -1.19
C GLN A 266 -7.70 -7.58 -1.28
N ILE A 267 -7.14 -7.14 -2.40
CA ILE A 267 -5.70 -6.95 -2.56
C ILE A 267 -5.52 -5.49 -2.96
N VAL A 268 -4.81 -4.74 -2.13
CA VAL A 268 -4.51 -3.33 -2.36
C VAL A 268 -3.04 -3.22 -2.71
N ASN A 269 -2.75 -2.67 -3.88
CA ASN A 269 -1.39 -2.33 -4.28
C ASN A 269 -1.08 -0.93 -3.77
N THR A 270 0.10 -0.79 -3.20
CA THR A 270 0.63 0.52 -2.81
C THR A 270 2.01 0.68 -3.42
N ARG A 271 2.44 1.93 -3.62
CA ARG A 271 3.79 2.25 -4.10
C ARG A 271 4.90 1.69 -3.19
N LEU A 272 4.64 1.63 -1.88
CA LEU A 272 5.65 1.26 -0.88
C LEU A 272 5.68 -0.25 -0.60
N ILE A 273 4.52 -0.91 -0.58
CA ILE A 273 4.38 -2.34 -0.32
C ILE A 273 3.34 -2.90 -1.32
N PRO A 274 3.77 -3.69 -2.32
CA PRO A 274 2.84 -4.28 -3.27
C PRO A 274 2.02 -5.41 -2.61
N ASN A 275 0.85 -5.70 -3.18
CA ASN A 275 0.01 -6.86 -2.85
C ASN A 275 -0.40 -6.98 -1.36
N ILE A 276 -0.80 -5.88 -0.71
CA ILE A 276 -1.34 -5.94 0.66
C ILE A 276 -2.68 -6.67 0.63
N THR A 277 -2.68 -7.90 1.11
CA THR A 277 -3.89 -8.74 1.16
C THR A 277 -4.71 -8.43 2.42
N LEU A 278 -5.99 -8.17 2.21
CA LEU A 278 -6.99 -7.93 3.25
C LEU A 278 -7.97 -9.13 3.30
N PRO A 279 -7.93 -9.94 4.37
CA PRO A 279 -8.85 -11.05 4.56
C PRO A 279 -10.32 -10.60 4.67
N PRO A 280 -11.29 -11.39 4.13
CA PRO A 280 -12.71 -11.07 4.16
C PRO A 280 -13.28 -10.76 5.56
N GLN A 281 -12.81 -11.47 6.58
CA GLN A 281 -13.28 -11.25 7.96
C GLN A 281 -12.91 -9.87 8.50
N PHE A 282 -11.78 -9.32 8.04
CA PHE A 282 -11.28 -8.02 8.50
C PHE A 282 -11.92 -6.88 7.71
N THR A 283 -12.14 -7.07 6.41
CA THR A 283 -12.89 -6.10 5.58
C THR A 283 -14.34 -5.99 6.03
N ALA A 284 -14.98 -7.10 6.45
CA ALA A 284 -16.32 -7.07 7.02
C ALA A 284 -16.39 -6.28 8.35
N SER A 285 -15.40 -6.44 9.22
CA SER A 285 -15.30 -5.66 10.48
C SER A 285 -15.10 -4.16 10.21
N ALA A 286 -14.21 -3.83 9.27
CA ALA A 286 -14.00 -2.44 8.84
C ALA A 286 -15.27 -1.82 8.26
N LEU A 287 -16.01 -2.58 7.45
CA LEU A 287 -17.26 -2.13 6.87
C LEU A 287 -18.33 -1.82 7.92
N GLU A 288 -18.43 -2.62 8.99
CA GLU A 288 -19.35 -2.33 10.11
C GLU A 288 -19.03 -0.98 10.73
N THR A 289 -17.76 -0.77 11.09
CA THR A 289 -17.35 0.45 11.78
C THR A 289 -17.56 1.68 10.91
N MET A 290 -17.24 1.55 9.62
CA MET A 290 -17.28 2.67 8.71
C MET A 290 -18.70 3.02 8.25
N SER A 291 -19.55 2.01 7.98
CA SER A 291 -20.92 2.25 7.53
C SER A 291 -21.84 2.83 8.61
N ARG A 292 -21.52 2.61 9.90
CA ARG A 292 -22.37 3.03 11.02
C ARG A 292 -21.87 4.26 11.76
N PHE A 293 -20.55 4.44 11.90
CA PHE A 293 -20.00 5.39 12.86
C PHE A 293 -18.98 6.37 12.28
N ALA A 294 -18.47 6.13 11.07
CA ALA A 294 -17.50 7.03 10.46
C ALA A 294 -18.16 8.29 9.89
N VAL A 295 -17.35 9.31 9.67
CA VAL A 295 -17.76 10.48 8.90
C VAL A 295 -18.01 10.11 7.43
N SER A 296 -18.58 11.06 6.70
CA SER A 296 -18.80 10.89 5.27
C SER A 296 -17.46 10.64 4.53
N PRO A 297 -17.41 9.68 3.60
CA PRO A 297 -16.20 9.24 2.91
C PRO A 297 -15.30 10.36 2.33
N GLU A 298 -15.87 11.46 1.85
CA GLU A 298 -15.09 12.57 1.28
C GLU A 298 -14.16 13.29 2.28
N TRP A 299 -14.43 13.15 3.59
CA TRP A 299 -13.58 13.69 4.65
C TRP A 299 -12.54 12.70 5.15
N MET A 300 -12.75 11.41 4.89
CA MET A 300 -11.91 10.34 5.40
C MET A 300 -11.00 9.80 4.32
N VAL A 301 -10.02 10.63 3.94
CA VAL A 301 -9.04 10.35 2.87
C VAL A 301 -7.73 9.78 3.41
N TYR A 302 -7.62 9.65 4.73
CA TYR A 302 -6.46 9.11 5.44
C TYR A 302 -6.89 8.51 6.77
N LEU A 303 -6.27 7.39 7.15
CA LEU A 303 -6.28 6.88 8.52
C LEU A 303 -4.84 6.61 8.97
N PRO A 304 -4.49 6.97 10.21
CA PRO A 304 -3.14 6.83 10.72
C PRO A 304 -2.82 5.36 11.03
N PRO A 305 -1.56 4.93 10.83
CA PRO A 305 -1.16 3.57 11.13
C PRO A 305 -1.03 3.31 12.63
N THR A 306 -1.12 2.05 13.03
CA THR A 306 -0.63 1.59 14.32
C THR A 306 0.87 1.83 14.46
N MET A 307 1.33 1.99 15.70
CA MET A 307 2.74 2.13 16.03
C MET A 307 3.25 0.92 16.84
N SER A 308 4.41 0.39 16.46
CA SER A 308 5.10 -0.66 17.22
C SER A 308 5.95 -0.07 18.35
N PRO A 309 6.08 -0.75 19.51
CA PRO A 309 7.08 -0.39 20.50
C PRO A 309 8.49 -0.82 20.04
N CYS A 310 9.51 -0.30 20.72
CA CYS A 310 10.87 -0.81 20.66
C CYS A 310 10.94 -2.27 21.17
N SER A 311 12.09 -2.92 20.95
CA SER A 311 12.35 -4.23 21.55
C SER A 311 12.32 -4.14 23.08
N THR A 312 12.09 -5.27 23.75
CA THR A 312 12.11 -5.29 25.23
C THR A 312 13.53 -5.05 25.74
N SER A 313 13.64 -4.26 26.81
CA SER A 313 14.94 -3.94 27.39
C SER A 313 15.51 -5.08 28.23
N GLU A 314 16.83 -5.20 28.23
CA GLU A 314 17.58 -6.09 29.12
C GLU A 314 17.82 -5.46 30.51
N ARG A 315 17.63 -4.14 30.65
CA ARG A 315 17.76 -3.42 31.93
C ARG A 315 16.74 -3.92 32.94
N GLU A 316 17.17 -4.13 34.19
CA GLU A 316 16.38 -4.79 35.24
C GLU A 316 15.02 -4.11 35.49
N ASP A 317 15.01 -2.78 35.60
CA ASP A 317 13.83 -1.99 35.95
C ASP A 317 12.95 -1.55 34.77
N TYR A 318 13.33 -1.90 33.54
CA TYR A 318 12.70 -1.38 32.33
C TYR A 318 12.19 -2.49 31.42
N LEU A 319 10.94 -2.32 30.95
CA LEU A 319 10.39 -3.12 29.86
C LEU A 319 10.73 -2.51 28.49
N GLU A 320 10.78 -1.18 28.42
CA GLU A 320 11.13 -0.38 27.24
C GLU A 320 12.16 0.66 27.67
N TYR A 321 13.24 0.80 26.89
CA TYR A 321 14.28 1.80 27.13
C TYR A 321 14.78 2.39 25.79
N PRO A 322 15.31 3.62 25.77
CA PRO A 322 15.73 4.28 24.52
C PRO A 322 16.73 3.48 23.66
N THR A 323 17.67 2.77 24.30
CA THR A 323 18.75 2.03 23.61
C THR A 323 18.23 1.03 22.60
N GLU A 324 17.13 0.31 22.90
CA GLU A 324 16.60 -0.69 21.97
C GLU A 324 15.98 -0.08 20.70
N ALA A 325 15.50 1.16 20.77
CA ALA A 325 15.04 1.89 19.58
C ALA A 325 16.22 2.44 18.77
N PHE A 326 17.28 2.92 19.44
CA PHE A 326 18.48 3.43 18.78
C PHE A 326 19.21 2.31 18.03
N GLU A 327 19.44 1.18 18.69
CA GLU A 327 20.02 -0.02 18.06
C GLU A 327 19.20 -0.52 16.87
N PHE A 328 17.87 -0.40 16.93
CA PHE A 328 17.01 -0.78 15.83
C PHE A 328 17.30 0.02 14.55
N TYR A 329 17.44 1.34 14.67
CA TYR A 329 17.69 2.24 13.53
C TYR A 329 19.16 2.21 13.09
N ALA A 330 20.10 2.28 14.04
CA ALA A 330 21.53 2.19 13.76
C ALA A 330 21.89 0.86 13.06
N GLY A 331 21.36 -0.27 13.53
CA GLY A 331 21.55 -1.58 12.91
C GLY A 331 20.89 -1.76 11.53
N ARG A 332 20.19 -0.74 11.02
CA ARG A 332 19.52 -0.71 9.71
C ARG A 332 20.01 0.43 8.82
N GLU A 333 21.21 0.95 9.11
CA GLU A 333 21.88 2.01 8.33
C GLU A 333 21.09 3.34 8.34
N CYS A 334 20.37 3.60 9.44
CA CYS A 334 19.65 4.86 9.68
C CYS A 334 20.20 5.51 10.96
N PRO A 335 21.36 6.19 10.89
CA PRO A 335 21.99 6.77 12.09
C PRO A 335 21.31 8.07 12.54
N ARG A 336 20.66 8.82 11.65
CA ARG A 336 20.01 10.09 12.02
C ARG A 336 18.55 9.89 12.38
N VAL A 337 18.21 10.23 13.62
CA VAL A 337 16.85 10.10 14.17
C VAL A 337 16.41 11.37 14.87
N ILE A 338 15.10 11.57 14.97
CA ILE A 338 14.48 12.58 15.81
C ILE A 338 13.63 11.90 16.89
N LEU A 339 13.84 12.34 18.12
CA LEU A 339 13.01 12.01 19.26
C LEU A 339 11.90 13.06 19.34
N GLN A 340 10.66 12.60 19.47
CA GLN A 340 9.51 13.47 19.71
C GLN A 340 8.81 13.02 20.98
N GLU A 341 8.41 13.96 21.83
CA GLU A 341 7.56 13.67 22.99
C GLU A 341 6.31 12.92 22.53
N LYS A 342 6.02 11.80 23.20
CA LYS A 342 4.79 11.07 22.99
C LYS A 342 3.70 11.70 23.86
N HIS A 343 2.91 12.57 23.25
CA HIS A 343 1.74 13.18 23.90
C HIS A 343 0.72 12.10 24.26
N MET A 344 0.19 12.17 25.48
CA MET A 344 -0.82 11.23 25.97
C MET A 344 -2.22 11.83 25.80
N GLY A 345 -2.86 11.49 24.69
CA GLY A 345 -4.19 11.98 24.34
C GLY A 345 -4.94 11.00 23.46
N SER A 346 -5.51 11.51 22.38
CA SER A 346 -6.08 10.68 21.31
C SER A 346 -5.66 11.22 19.96
N ARG A 347 -5.13 10.33 19.12
CA ARG A 347 -4.78 10.61 17.72
C ARG A 347 -5.96 11.27 16.99
N ALA A 348 -5.70 12.43 16.40
CA ALA A 348 -6.66 13.25 15.68
C ALA A 348 -6.14 13.61 14.29
N VAL A 349 -6.90 13.24 13.26
CA VAL A 349 -6.66 13.64 11.87
C VAL A 349 -7.56 14.82 11.55
N LEU A 350 -6.96 15.93 11.16
CA LEU A 350 -7.64 17.17 10.82
C LEU A 350 -7.69 17.30 9.30
N PHE A 351 -8.88 17.40 8.74
CA PHE A 351 -9.09 17.87 7.36
C PHE A 351 -9.70 19.25 7.45
N LEU A 352 -8.93 20.28 7.10
CA LEU A 352 -9.34 21.68 7.16
C LEU A 352 -9.42 22.27 5.75
N ARG A 353 -10.45 23.07 5.47
CA ARG A 353 -10.60 23.82 4.22
C ARG A 353 -10.61 25.32 4.46
N ARG A 354 -10.11 26.09 3.49
CA ARG A 354 -10.02 27.55 3.57
C ARG A 354 -11.38 28.23 3.75
N ASN A 355 -12.46 27.64 3.23
CA ASN A 355 -13.82 28.15 3.36
C ASN A 355 -14.41 28.03 4.79
N GLY A 356 -13.65 27.51 5.76
CA GLY A 356 -14.11 27.30 7.13
C GLY A 356 -14.75 25.94 7.38
N GLU A 357 -14.86 25.08 6.37
CA GLU A 357 -15.30 23.69 6.53
C GLU A 357 -14.14 22.79 6.98
N GLY A 358 -14.48 21.71 7.67
CA GLY A 358 -13.48 20.72 8.08
C GLY A 358 -14.04 19.65 9.01
N ARG A 359 -13.20 18.67 9.33
CA ARG A 359 -13.48 17.58 10.26
C ARG A 359 -12.26 17.26 11.12
N CYS A 360 -12.53 16.83 12.34
CA CYS A 360 -11.54 16.26 13.24
C CYS A 360 -11.89 14.78 13.48
N LEU A 361 -11.07 13.88 12.94
CA LEU A 361 -11.35 12.45 12.90
C LEU A 361 -10.48 11.68 13.90
N THR A 362 -11.05 10.63 14.48
CA THR A 362 -10.27 9.64 15.24
C THR A 362 -9.49 8.71 14.30
N ARG A 363 -8.59 7.89 14.87
CA ARG A 363 -7.89 6.81 14.13
C ARG A 363 -8.80 5.78 13.46
N THR A 364 -10.10 5.76 13.77
CA THR A 364 -11.10 4.86 13.18
C THR A 364 -12.09 5.58 12.28
N GLY A 365 -11.82 6.84 11.92
CA GLY A 365 -12.65 7.62 10.99
C GLY A 365 -13.91 8.20 11.60
N ARG A 366 -14.08 8.12 12.93
CA ARG A 366 -15.23 8.68 13.64
C ARG A 366 -15.03 10.17 13.89
N PRO A 367 -16.09 10.99 13.97
CA PRO A 367 -15.95 12.36 14.43
C PRO A 367 -15.40 12.38 15.87
N PHE A 368 -14.43 13.26 16.11
CA PHE A 368 -13.82 13.41 17.43
C PHE A 368 -14.80 14.07 18.41
N PHE A 369 -15.45 15.15 17.96
CA PHE A 369 -16.43 15.95 18.70
C PHE A 369 -17.82 15.85 18.10
N ASP A 370 -18.82 16.28 18.87
CA ASP A 370 -20.19 16.44 18.40
C ASP A 370 -20.38 17.79 17.69
N GLY A 371 -21.40 17.87 16.82
CA GLY A 371 -21.43 18.80 15.69
C GLY A 371 -21.21 20.30 15.96
N SER A 372 -21.67 20.86 17.08
CA SER A 372 -21.42 22.30 17.36
C SER A 372 -19.98 22.56 17.79
N LEU A 373 -19.43 21.71 18.65
CA LEU A 373 -18.08 21.84 19.19
C LEU A 373 -17.02 21.56 18.12
N GLU A 374 -17.28 20.59 17.22
CA GLU A 374 -16.38 20.33 16.09
C GLU A 374 -16.27 21.56 15.18
N ARG A 375 -17.40 22.21 14.85
CA ARG A 375 -17.41 23.41 14.00
C ARG A 375 -16.61 24.54 14.63
N GLU A 376 -16.80 24.80 15.92
CA GLU A 376 -16.07 25.83 16.65
C GLU A 376 -14.56 25.55 16.63
N PHE A 377 -14.17 24.30 16.89
CA PHE A 377 -12.78 23.88 16.87
C PHE A 377 -12.14 24.06 15.49
N VAL A 378 -12.81 23.57 14.44
CA VAL A 378 -12.34 23.70 13.05
C VAL A 378 -12.22 25.17 12.66
N GLN A 379 -13.19 26.01 12.99
CA GLN A 379 -13.15 27.44 12.68
C GLN A 379 -11.98 28.15 13.39
N SER A 380 -11.71 27.82 14.65
CA SER A 380 -10.56 28.34 15.40
C SER A 380 -9.23 28.00 14.72
N LEU A 381 -9.08 26.76 14.23
CA LEU A 381 -7.89 26.32 13.50
C LEU A 381 -7.77 26.98 12.12
N VAL A 382 -8.85 27.02 11.33
CA VAL A 382 -8.85 27.66 10.01
C VAL A 382 -8.53 29.16 10.12
N HIS A 383 -9.05 29.83 11.15
CA HIS A 383 -8.71 31.22 11.44
C HIS A 383 -7.21 31.42 11.71
N SER A 384 -6.59 30.49 12.46
CA SER A 384 -5.15 30.50 12.73
C SER A 384 -4.33 30.30 11.45
N LEU A 385 -4.77 29.41 10.55
CA LEU A 385 -4.15 29.18 9.24
C LEU A 385 -4.28 30.40 8.31
N GLU A 386 -5.44 31.06 8.27
CA GLU A 386 -5.62 32.27 7.47
C GLU A 386 -4.72 33.41 7.98
N LYS A 387 -4.68 33.64 9.30
CA LYS A 387 -3.87 34.70 9.92
C LYS A 387 -2.36 34.49 9.73
N SER A 388 -1.91 33.23 9.69
CA SER A 388 -0.50 32.89 9.49
C SER A 388 -0.07 32.89 8.01
N GLY A 389 -0.99 33.08 7.08
CA GLY A 389 -0.70 33.08 5.64
C GLY A 389 -0.56 31.70 5.01
N PHE A 390 -0.94 30.62 5.72
CA PHE A 390 -0.76 29.23 5.30
C PHE A 390 -1.24 28.95 3.87
N TRP A 391 -2.46 29.37 3.55
CA TRP A 391 -3.10 29.09 2.26
C TRP A 391 -2.33 29.67 1.08
N ASN A 392 -1.74 30.85 1.26
CA ASN A 392 -0.99 31.54 0.21
C ASN A 392 0.42 30.94 0.08
N ASP A 393 1.08 30.69 1.22
CA ASP A 393 2.43 30.11 1.26
C ASP A 393 2.47 28.71 0.61
N HIS A 394 1.44 27.89 0.87
CA HIS A 394 1.30 26.55 0.29
C HIS A 394 0.50 26.49 -1.01
N ARG A 395 -0.06 27.63 -1.46
CA ARG A 395 -0.94 27.72 -2.66
C ARG A 395 -2.04 26.66 -2.65
N THR A 396 -2.76 26.57 -1.54
CA THR A 396 -3.75 25.50 -1.30
C THR A 396 -5.03 26.04 -0.66
N ASP A 397 -6.11 25.27 -0.81
CA ASP A 397 -7.42 25.48 -0.21
C ASP A 397 -7.77 24.42 0.86
N PHE A 398 -6.90 23.44 1.09
CA PHE A 398 -7.07 22.46 2.16
C PHE A 398 -5.75 22.08 2.86
N ALA A 399 -5.87 21.57 4.08
CA ALA A 399 -4.78 21.00 4.84
C ALA A 399 -5.22 19.68 5.49
N ILE A 400 -4.40 18.64 5.33
CA ILE A 400 -4.55 17.39 6.07
C ILE A 400 -3.42 17.33 7.09
N VAL A 401 -3.76 17.32 8.37
CA VAL A 401 -2.81 17.39 9.49
C VAL A 401 -3.06 16.23 10.44
N ASP A 402 -1.98 15.63 10.90
CA ASP A 402 -1.99 14.59 11.92
C ASP A 402 -1.43 15.12 13.24
N GLY A 403 -2.13 14.82 14.32
CA GLY A 403 -1.83 15.34 15.65
C GLY A 403 -2.36 14.48 16.77
N GLU A 404 -2.01 14.87 17.99
CA GLU A 404 -2.58 14.31 19.22
C GLU A 404 -3.43 15.37 19.91
N LEU A 405 -4.66 15.01 20.29
CA LEU A 405 -5.56 15.90 21.00
C LEU A 405 -5.66 15.47 22.48
N MET A 406 -5.45 16.43 23.38
CA MET A 406 -5.39 16.25 24.83
C MET A 406 -6.45 17.11 25.52
N PRO A 407 -6.93 16.73 26.73
CA PRO A 407 -6.49 15.58 27.52
C PRO A 407 -7.04 14.24 27.04
N TRP A 408 -6.45 13.15 27.54
CA TRP A 408 -7.00 11.81 27.34
C TRP A 408 -8.43 11.68 27.89
N SER A 409 -8.74 12.36 29.00
CA SER A 409 -10.09 12.42 29.59
C SER A 409 -11.16 12.99 28.66
N ALA A 410 -10.80 13.81 27.66
CA ALA A 410 -11.77 14.41 26.73
C ALA A 410 -12.51 13.36 25.90
N LYS A 411 -11.86 12.22 25.58
CA LYS A 411 -12.49 11.12 24.83
C LYS A 411 -12.65 9.82 25.63
N ALA A 412 -11.80 9.58 26.63
CA ALA A 412 -11.72 8.30 27.34
C ALA A 412 -12.40 8.28 28.72
N ARG A 413 -13.29 9.23 29.05
CA ARG A 413 -13.88 9.35 30.40
C ARG A 413 -14.57 8.07 30.89
N ALA A 414 -15.34 7.38 30.04
CA ALA A 414 -16.01 6.13 30.43
C ALA A 414 -14.98 5.03 30.76
N LEU A 415 -13.97 4.85 29.90
CA LEU A 415 -12.90 3.88 30.12
C LEU A 415 -12.10 4.18 31.40
N LEU A 416 -11.79 5.46 31.64
CA LEU A 416 -11.16 5.94 32.87
C LEU A 416 -11.97 5.58 34.11
N GLN A 417 -13.29 5.78 34.10
CA GLN A 417 -14.15 5.47 35.24
C GLN A 417 -14.31 3.96 35.48
N GLU A 418 -14.59 3.21 34.42
CA GLU A 418 -14.96 1.80 34.51
C GLU A 418 -13.77 0.87 34.71
N GLN A 419 -12.61 1.17 34.11
CA GLN A 419 -11.45 0.28 34.12
C GLN A 419 -10.30 0.78 35.01
N TYR A 420 -9.91 2.06 34.86
CA TYR A 420 -8.71 2.56 35.55
C TYR A 420 -9.00 3.03 36.99
N ALA A 421 -10.03 3.86 37.16
CA ALA A 421 -10.41 4.39 38.46
C ALA A 421 -10.94 3.30 39.39
N SER A 422 -11.68 2.33 38.85
CA SER A 422 -12.22 1.19 39.61
C SER A 422 -11.11 0.32 40.23
N VAL A 423 -10.10 -0.07 39.44
CA VAL A 423 -8.94 -0.85 39.91
C VAL A 423 -8.17 -0.07 40.98
N GLY A 424 -7.89 1.21 40.72
CA GLY A 424 -7.19 2.06 41.68
C GLY A 424 -7.95 2.21 42.99
N ALA A 425 -9.25 2.48 42.93
CA ALA A 425 -10.10 2.67 44.10
C ALA A 425 -10.22 1.39 44.95
N ALA A 426 -10.42 0.24 44.30
CA ALA A 426 -10.50 -1.04 44.99
C ALA A 426 -9.19 -1.36 45.75
N ALA A 427 -8.04 -1.20 45.08
CA ALA A 427 -6.74 -1.46 45.67
C ALA A 427 -6.44 -0.53 46.86
N THR A 428 -6.67 0.79 46.71
CA THR A 428 -6.38 1.76 47.78
C THR A 428 -7.40 1.74 48.92
N THR A 429 -8.51 1.02 48.78
CA THR A 429 -9.48 0.81 49.87
C THR A 429 -9.14 -0.44 50.67
N VAL A 430 -8.80 -1.55 50.00
CA VAL A 430 -8.63 -2.85 50.66
C VAL A 430 -7.21 -3.05 51.22
N LEU A 431 -6.19 -2.60 50.49
CA LEU A 431 -4.79 -2.86 50.89
C LEU A 431 -4.39 -2.20 52.22
N PRO A 432 -4.80 -0.95 52.54
CA PRO A 432 -4.50 -0.36 53.85
C PRO A 432 -5.07 -1.17 55.01
N GLU A 433 -6.31 -1.64 54.91
CA GLU A 433 -6.96 -2.48 55.93
C GLU A 433 -6.26 -3.84 56.08
N ALA A 434 -5.84 -4.44 54.97
CA ALA A 434 -5.07 -5.68 54.99
C ALA A 434 -3.69 -5.50 55.64
N ILE A 435 -3.02 -4.37 55.37
CA ILE A 435 -1.74 -4.01 55.99
C ILE A 435 -1.92 -3.83 57.49
N ALA A 436 -2.94 -3.08 57.94
CA ALA A 436 -3.22 -2.88 59.35
C ALA A 436 -3.45 -4.20 60.10
N CYS A 437 -4.27 -5.11 59.53
CA CYS A 437 -4.47 -6.44 60.09
C CYS A 437 -3.18 -7.26 60.22
N LEU A 438 -2.28 -7.16 59.24
CA LEU A 438 -1.01 -7.89 59.23
C LEU A 438 0.00 -7.29 60.21
N GLU A 439 -0.01 -5.98 60.43
CA GLU A 439 0.85 -5.30 61.41
C GLU A 439 0.54 -5.69 62.86
N GLU A 440 -0.72 -6.04 63.15
CA GLU A 440 -1.15 -6.54 64.47
C GLU A 440 -0.77 -8.02 64.71
N CYS A 441 -0.39 -8.77 63.68
CA CYS A 441 -0.13 -10.20 63.76
C CYS A 441 1.35 -10.51 64.10
N SER A 442 1.59 -11.24 65.20
CA SER A 442 2.95 -11.63 65.63
C SER A 442 3.43 -13.01 65.14
N SER A 443 2.72 -13.63 64.20
CA SER A 443 3.03 -15.00 63.75
C SER A 443 4.23 -15.07 62.80
N PRO A 444 5.06 -16.14 62.88
CA PRO A 444 6.13 -16.38 61.91
C PRO A 444 5.57 -16.46 60.47
N GLY A 445 6.20 -15.76 59.52
CA GLY A 445 5.78 -15.73 58.11
C GLY A 445 4.86 -14.55 57.73
N VAL A 446 4.37 -13.77 58.69
CA VAL A 446 3.52 -12.58 58.44
C VAL A 446 4.32 -11.45 57.79
N GLN A 447 5.61 -11.31 58.11
CA GLN A 447 6.45 -10.22 57.59
C GLN A 447 6.51 -10.21 56.05
N GLU A 448 6.67 -11.37 55.42
CA GLU A 448 6.73 -11.47 53.96
C GLU A 448 5.40 -11.04 53.30
N LEU A 449 4.27 -11.45 53.89
CA LEU A 449 2.94 -11.04 53.44
C LEU A 449 2.71 -9.54 53.62
N LEU A 450 3.17 -8.98 54.74
CA LEU A 450 3.10 -7.55 55.05
C LEU A 450 3.87 -6.72 54.01
N GLU A 451 5.13 -7.07 53.75
CA GLU A 451 5.96 -6.39 52.73
C GLU A 451 5.33 -6.51 51.34
N ARG A 452 4.74 -7.67 51.01
CA ARG A 452 4.02 -7.86 49.77
C ARG A 452 2.80 -6.93 49.65
N GLN A 453 1.99 -6.78 50.70
CA GLN A 453 0.84 -5.86 50.62
C GLN A 453 1.27 -4.40 50.57
N LYS A 454 2.32 -4.01 51.30
CA LYS A 454 2.92 -2.66 51.23
C LYS A 454 3.41 -2.33 49.82
N SER A 455 4.11 -3.27 49.17
CA SER A 455 4.55 -3.14 47.78
C SER A 455 3.37 -2.97 46.82
N ARG A 456 2.32 -3.79 46.95
CA ARG A 456 1.09 -3.69 46.13
C ARG A 456 0.36 -2.36 46.32
N LEU A 457 0.33 -1.82 47.55
CA LEU A 457 -0.28 -0.52 47.83
C LEU A 457 0.50 0.60 47.11
N SER A 458 1.82 0.61 47.26
CA SER A 458 2.69 1.58 46.57
C SER A 458 2.55 1.50 45.04
N ASN A 459 2.48 0.29 44.47
CA ASN A 459 2.22 0.07 43.06
C ASN A 459 0.86 0.61 42.60
N ALA A 460 -0.20 0.39 43.39
CA ALA A 460 -1.53 0.90 43.11
C ALA A 460 -1.60 2.44 43.20
N GLU A 461 -0.88 3.05 44.14
CA GLU A 461 -0.73 4.49 44.24
C GLU A 461 0.02 5.07 43.04
N GLY A 462 1.12 4.43 42.62
CA GLY A 462 1.86 4.78 41.40
C GLY A 462 0.99 4.70 40.16
N PHE A 463 0.20 3.64 40.01
CA PHE A 463 -0.78 3.49 38.93
C PHE A 463 -1.84 4.61 38.94
N ARG A 464 -2.37 4.97 40.11
CA ARG A 464 -3.33 6.08 40.25
C ARG A 464 -2.70 7.43 39.91
N ALA A 465 -1.49 7.67 40.38
CA ALA A 465 -0.75 8.88 40.06
C ALA A 465 -0.49 8.98 38.55
N ALA A 466 -0.12 7.86 37.90
CA ALA A 466 0.16 7.81 36.48
C ALA A 466 -1.04 8.21 35.61
N TYR A 467 -2.22 7.57 35.75
CA TYR A 467 -3.35 7.90 34.87
C TYR A 467 -3.92 9.30 35.13
N ARG A 468 -3.85 9.79 36.38
CA ARG A 468 -4.38 11.11 36.75
C ARG A 468 -3.62 12.26 36.09
N ARG A 469 -2.34 12.11 35.78
CA ARG A 469 -1.52 13.12 35.09
C ARG A 469 -2.10 13.52 33.73
N TYR A 470 -2.86 12.62 33.10
CA TYR A 470 -3.43 12.80 31.77
C TYR A 470 -4.92 13.16 31.78
N CYS A 471 -5.46 13.47 32.97
CA CYS A 471 -6.88 13.75 33.18
C CYS A 471 -7.04 15.17 33.75
N TRP A 472 -7.67 16.05 32.97
CA TRP A 472 -8.23 17.31 33.47
C TRP A 472 -9.60 17.56 32.84
N ASP A 473 -10.38 18.43 33.46
CA ASP A 473 -11.67 18.82 32.93
C ASP A 473 -11.51 19.84 31.80
N THR A 474 -12.44 19.78 30.85
CA THR A 474 -12.52 20.71 29.72
C THR A 474 -13.92 21.31 29.72
N ASP A 475 -14.01 22.60 29.39
CA ASP A 475 -15.28 23.31 29.22
C ASP A 475 -15.36 23.79 27.77
N GLY A 476 -16.16 23.08 26.96
CA GLY A 476 -16.11 23.27 25.51
C GLY A 476 -14.70 23.03 24.96
N LEU A 477 -14.12 24.06 24.34
CA LEU A 477 -12.75 24.02 23.81
C LEU A 477 -11.68 24.43 24.82
N ASP A 478 -12.08 25.02 25.94
CA ASP A 478 -11.16 25.49 26.96
C ASP A 478 -10.52 24.30 27.68
N GLY A 479 -9.19 24.35 27.78
CA GLY A 479 -8.38 23.25 28.30
C GLY A 479 -7.99 22.19 27.27
N LEU A 480 -8.50 22.25 26.02
CA LEU A 480 -8.03 21.37 24.96
C LEU A 480 -6.65 21.81 24.44
N LYS A 481 -5.81 20.81 24.19
CA LYS A 481 -4.48 21.01 23.60
C LYS A 481 -4.30 20.09 22.39
N LEU A 482 -3.99 20.68 21.25
CA LEU A 482 -3.65 20.00 20.01
C LEU A 482 -2.14 20.07 19.79
N ALA A 483 -1.48 18.91 19.74
CA ALA A 483 -0.09 18.78 19.35
C ALA A 483 -0.01 18.17 17.94
N PRO A 484 -0.02 18.98 16.87
CA PRO A 484 0.17 18.46 15.53
C PRO A 484 1.64 18.08 15.33
N PHE A 485 1.90 16.97 14.63
CA PHE A 485 3.26 16.50 14.36
C PHE A 485 3.52 16.15 12.89
N HIS A 486 2.48 16.03 12.05
CA HIS A 486 2.65 15.87 10.60
C HIS A 486 1.68 16.76 9.81
N LEU A 487 2.22 17.69 9.01
CA LEU A 487 1.48 18.24 7.86
C LEU A 487 1.53 17.18 6.75
N LEU A 488 0.45 16.43 6.56
CA LEU A 488 0.42 15.26 5.67
C LEU A 488 0.28 15.66 4.20
N ALA A 489 -0.70 16.50 3.89
CA ALA A 489 -0.99 16.88 2.51
C ALA A 489 -1.60 18.28 2.38
N THR A 490 -1.30 18.89 1.23
CA THR A 490 -1.92 20.11 0.70
C THR A 490 -2.22 19.88 -0.78
N ALA A 491 -2.86 20.85 -1.44
CA ALA A 491 -3.11 20.77 -2.88
C ALA A 491 -1.80 20.49 -3.65
N GLY A 492 -1.82 19.44 -4.49
CA GLY A 492 -0.71 19.04 -5.34
C GLY A 492 0.48 18.37 -4.65
N ALA A 493 0.48 18.17 -3.32
CA ALA A 493 1.59 17.52 -2.63
C ALA A 493 1.17 16.71 -1.38
N VAL A 494 1.68 15.48 -1.29
CA VAL A 494 1.82 14.73 -0.04
C VAL A 494 3.23 14.98 0.48
N HIS A 495 3.38 15.50 1.69
CA HIS A 495 4.67 15.96 2.24
C HIS A 495 5.49 14.83 2.86
N SER A 496 5.38 13.61 2.35
CA SER A 496 6.11 12.42 2.82
C SER A 496 7.59 12.43 2.39
N ASP A 497 7.98 13.37 1.53
CA ASP A 497 9.36 13.65 1.10
C ASP A 497 10.13 14.55 2.10
N LYS A 498 9.44 15.15 3.08
CA LYS A 498 10.03 16.10 4.02
C LYS A 498 10.60 15.41 5.26
N THR A 499 11.46 16.15 5.99
CA THR A 499 11.97 15.70 7.28
C THR A 499 10.94 15.94 8.39
N HIS A 500 11.01 15.17 9.46
CA HIS A 500 10.16 15.40 10.62
C HIS A 500 10.38 16.76 11.30
N ARG A 501 11.61 17.30 11.25
CA ARG A 501 11.89 18.69 11.64
C ARG A 501 11.07 19.68 10.82
N TRP A 502 11.07 19.53 9.49
CA TRP A 502 10.29 20.40 8.60
C TRP A 502 8.81 20.39 8.98
N HIS A 503 8.21 19.23 9.24
CA HIS A 503 6.80 19.15 9.63
C HIS A 503 6.52 19.95 10.90
N LEU A 504 7.35 19.80 11.94
CA LEU A 504 7.17 20.51 13.21
C LEU A 504 7.36 22.02 13.05
N GLU A 505 8.33 22.45 12.25
CA GLU A 505 8.57 23.86 11.96
C GLU A 505 7.40 24.50 11.20
N GLN A 506 6.86 23.82 10.17
CA GLN A 506 5.67 24.30 9.47
C GLN A 506 4.48 24.39 10.42
N LEU A 507 4.22 23.33 11.20
CA LEU A 507 3.08 23.30 12.10
C LEU A 507 3.19 24.37 13.20
N SER A 508 4.39 24.57 13.76
CA SER A 508 4.65 25.66 14.72
C SER A 508 4.43 27.03 14.08
N LYS A 509 4.91 27.24 12.85
CA LYS A 509 4.70 28.50 12.11
C LYS A 509 3.22 28.83 11.92
N TYR A 510 2.41 27.87 11.47
CA TYR A 510 1.03 28.15 11.05
C TYR A 510 -0.03 27.93 12.14
N PHE A 511 0.20 26.98 13.06
CA PHE A 511 -0.69 26.74 14.20
C PHE A 511 -0.25 27.44 15.47
N GLY A 512 0.98 27.97 15.56
CA GLY A 512 1.53 28.52 16.81
C GLY A 512 0.75 29.68 17.43
N ALA A 513 -0.07 30.38 16.63
CA ALA A 513 -0.97 31.42 17.12
C ALA A 513 -2.33 30.89 17.63
N SER A 514 -2.64 29.62 17.42
CA SER A 514 -3.86 28.98 17.91
C SER A 514 -3.81 28.84 19.43
N PRO A 515 -4.90 29.18 20.15
CA PRO A 515 -4.96 28.99 21.60
C PRO A 515 -4.87 27.50 22.01
N HIS A 516 -5.16 26.59 21.08
CA HIS A 516 -5.10 25.14 21.32
C HIS A 516 -3.72 24.54 21.01
N PHE A 517 -2.80 25.28 20.40
CA PHE A 517 -1.54 24.69 19.95
C PHE A 517 -0.62 24.32 21.10
N GLN A 518 -0.13 23.08 21.08
CA GLN A 518 0.88 22.57 21.99
C GLN A 518 2.10 22.15 21.16
N SER A 519 3.22 22.84 21.36
CA SER A 519 4.48 22.44 20.73
C SER A 519 4.94 21.07 21.24
N THR A 520 5.52 20.29 20.34
CA THR A 520 6.12 18.99 20.67
C THR A 520 7.60 19.19 21.02
N ARG A 521 8.02 18.72 22.20
CA ARG A 521 9.44 18.70 22.57
C ARG A 521 10.19 17.69 21.71
N THR A 522 11.37 18.05 21.24
CA THR A 522 12.17 17.19 20.35
C THR A 522 13.66 17.25 20.64
N LEU A 523 14.36 16.20 20.23
CA LEU A 523 15.82 16.11 20.21
C LEU A 523 16.25 15.36 18.95
N GLU A 524 17.25 15.85 18.22
CA GLU A 524 17.81 15.16 17.06
C GLU A 524 19.14 14.54 17.43
N LEU A 525 19.38 13.33 16.95
CA LEU A 525 20.55 12.53 17.30
C LEU A 525 21.19 11.96 16.04
N ASP A 526 22.52 11.91 16.05
CA ASP A 526 23.33 11.07 15.19
C ASP A 526 23.82 9.85 15.99
N LEU A 527 23.18 8.69 15.77
CA LEU A 527 23.48 7.43 16.45
C LEU A 527 24.85 6.84 16.07
N SER A 528 25.58 7.46 15.14
CA SER A 528 27.00 7.14 14.94
C SER A 528 27.90 7.71 16.05
N ASN A 529 27.41 8.72 16.80
CA ASN A 529 28.06 9.26 17.98
C ASN A 529 27.51 8.61 19.27
N PRO A 530 28.33 7.90 20.06
CA PRO A 530 27.90 7.34 21.34
C PRO A 530 27.42 8.37 22.37
N GLU A 531 27.91 9.62 22.29
CA GLU A 531 27.48 10.69 23.20
C GLU A 531 26.02 11.09 22.95
N ASP A 532 25.59 11.18 21.68
CA ASP A 532 24.20 11.48 21.30
C ASP A 532 23.23 10.43 21.85
N ALA A 533 23.59 9.14 21.80
CA ALA A 533 22.75 8.08 22.38
C ALA A 533 22.58 8.25 23.90
N THR A 534 23.63 8.72 24.58
CA THR A 534 23.60 9.00 26.02
C THR A 534 22.74 10.22 26.32
N GLU A 535 22.87 11.29 25.55
CA GLU A 535 22.03 12.48 25.65
C GLU A 535 20.55 12.14 25.41
N GLY A 536 20.26 11.33 24.39
CA GLY A 536 18.91 10.84 24.10
C GLY A 536 18.27 10.06 25.24
N CYS A 537 19.06 9.24 25.94
CA CYS A 537 18.59 8.55 27.15
C CYS A 537 18.25 9.53 28.26
N ALA A 538 19.16 10.47 28.58
CA ALA A 538 18.95 11.45 29.64
C ALA A 538 17.75 12.38 29.36
N TRP A 539 17.55 12.75 28.09
CA TRP A 539 16.39 13.53 27.65
C TRP A 539 15.08 12.77 27.89
N TRP A 540 15.04 11.47 27.56
CA TRP A 540 13.87 10.63 27.78
C TRP A 540 13.60 10.37 29.28
N GLU A 541 14.64 10.15 30.08
CA GLU A 541 14.51 9.98 31.54
C GLU A 541 13.88 11.23 32.15
N LYS A 542 14.43 12.42 31.86
CA LYS A 542 13.87 13.69 32.31
C LYS A 542 12.42 13.88 31.86
N LEU A 543 12.12 13.58 30.59
CA LEU A 543 10.77 13.70 30.04
C LEU A 543 9.74 12.84 30.80
N THR A 544 10.12 11.60 31.14
CA THR A 544 9.23 10.65 31.82
C THR A 544 9.14 10.91 33.33
N GLU A 545 10.19 11.42 33.96
CA GLU A 545 10.18 11.90 35.35
C GLU A 545 9.22 13.09 35.55
N GLU A 546 9.20 14.02 34.60
CA GLU A 546 8.24 15.14 34.55
C GLU A 546 6.80 14.68 34.27
N GLY A 547 6.59 13.40 34.00
CA GLY A 547 5.29 12.77 33.83
C GLY A 547 4.77 12.67 32.40
N GLY A 548 5.64 12.84 31.40
CA GLY A 548 5.34 12.48 30.02
C GLY A 548 5.16 10.96 29.86
N GLU A 549 4.38 10.54 28.86
CA GLU A 549 4.20 9.11 28.56
C GLU A 549 5.51 8.45 28.12
N GLY A 550 6.37 9.19 27.42
CA GLY A 550 7.60 8.70 26.82
C GLY A 550 7.88 9.44 25.52
N MET A 551 8.51 8.76 24.57
CA MET A 551 8.85 9.33 23.28
C MET A 551 8.47 8.44 22.10
N VAL A 552 8.47 9.06 20.93
CA VAL A 552 8.44 8.41 19.63
C VAL A 552 9.76 8.70 18.93
N VAL A 553 10.52 7.65 18.65
CA VAL A 553 11.75 7.71 17.85
C VAL A 553 11.37 7.55 16.39
N LYS A 554 11.81 8.48 15.55
CA LYS A 554 11.53 8.45 14.11
C LYS A 554 12.84 8.67 13.34
N PRO A 555 13.00 8.10 12.13
CA PRO A 555 14.07 8.52 11.22
C PRO A 555 14.00 10.02 10.94
N GLU A 556 15.11 10.67 10.61
CA GLU A 556 15.10 12.09 10.24
C GLU A 556 14.11 12.40 9.08
N HIS A 557 14.10 11.55 8.06
CA HIS A 557 13.21 11.64 6.90
C HIS A 557 11.92 10.83 7.13
N PHE A 558 10.77 11.41 6.76
CA PHE A 558 9.47 10.77 6.94
C PHE A 558 9.38 9.40 6.24
N LEU A 559 9.91 9.30 5.01
CA LEU A 559 10.11 8.05 4.29
C LEU A 559 11.58 7.65 4.33
N THR A 560 11.87 6.50 4.93
CA THR A 560 13.23 5.97 5.03
C THR A 560 13.27 4.48 4.67
N PHE A 561 14.26 4.11 3.86
CA PHE A 561 14.57 2.73 3.50
C PHE A 561 15.92 2.35 4.10
N GLY A 562 16.01 1.16 4.68
CA GLY A 562 17.27 0.60 5.15
C GLY A 562 17.61 -0.65 4.36
N LYS A 563 18.60 -1.41 4.85
CA LYS A 563 19.14 -2.61 4.19
C LYS A 563 18.10 -3.63 3.71
N ASN A 564 16.96 -3.74 4.38
CA ASN A 564 15.90 -4.72 4.09
C ASN A 564 14.58 -4.06 3.61
N GLY A 565 14.66 -2.87 3.00
CA GLY A 565 13.50 -2.14 2.49
C GLY A 565 12.96 -1.09 3.47
N LEU A 566 11.65 -0.84 3.41
CA LEU A 566 10.98 0.21 4.17
C LEU A 566 11.18 0.03 5.69
N LEU A 567 11.66 1.07 6.37
CA LEU A 567 11.85 1.06 7.82
C LEU A 567 10.57 1.42 8.58
N GLN A 568 10.56 1.09 9.88
CA GLN A 568 9.48 1.53 10.76
C GLN A 568 9.43 3.07 10.76
N PRO A 569 8.28 3.69 10.42
CA PRO A 569 8.17 5.15 10.40
C PRO A 569 8.30 5.76 11.80
N ALA A 570 8.03 4.96 12.83
CA ALA A 570 8.12 5.36 14.22
C ALA A 570 8.22 4.15 15.14
N LEU A 571 8.99 4.28 16.22
CA LEU A 571 8.98 3.37 17.37
C LEU A 571 8.64 4.16 18.64
N LYS A 572 7.68 3.66 19.42
CA LYS A 572 7.40 4.22 20.75
C LYS A 572 8.29 3.58 21.82
N VAL A 573 8.76 4.42 22.74
CA VAL A 573 9.50 4.05 23.94
C VAL A 573 8.83 4.71 25.13
N ARG A 574 8.05 3.93 25.89
CA ARG A 574 7.18 4.45 26.95
C ARG A 574 7.87 4.39 28.31
N GLY A 575 7.66 5.42 29.11
CA GLY A 575 8.17 5.54 30.46
C GLY A 575 7.69 4.43 31.39
N ARG A 576 8.53 4.09 32.36
CA ARG A 576 8.25 3.07 33.37
C ARG A 576 6.92 3.32 34.08
N GLU A 577 6.73 4.51 34.63
CA GLU A 577 5.51 4.82 35.38
C GLU A 577 4.26 4.85 34.49
N TYR A 578 4.39 5.25 33.23
CA TYR A 578 3.29 5.17 32.26
C TYR A 578 2.84 3.71 32.02
N LEU A 579 3.79 2.78 31.89
CA LEU A 579 3.50 1.38 31.58
C LEU A 579 2.68 0.67 32.66
N ARG A 580 2.56 1.21 33.87
CA ARG A 580 1.58 0.74 34.88
C ARG A 580 0.16 0.80 34.35
N ILE A 581 -0.17 1.83 33.58
CA ILE A 581 -1.50 2.01 32.97
C ILE A 581 -1.79 0.87 31.99
N ILE A 582 -0.76 0.37 31.30
CA ILE A 582 -0.91 -0.61 30.22
C ILE A 582 -0.81 -2.06 30.72
N TYR A 583 0.16 -2.34 31.59
CA TYR A 583 0.47 -3.68 32.06
C TYR A 583 -0.07 -3.99 33.46
N GLY A 584 -0.67 -3.00 34.12
CA GLY A 584 -1.24 -3.11 35.47
C GLY A 584 -0.32 -2.55 36.56
N PRO A 585 -0.85 -2.31 37.77
CA PRO A 585 -0.12 -1.66 38.86
C PRO A 585 1.15 -2.43 39.25
N ASP A 586 1.07 -3.76 39.30
CA ASP A 586 2.15 -4.64 39.76
C ASP A 586 3.15 -5.03 38.66
N TYR A 587 3.06 -4.47 37.45
CA TYR A 587 3.84 -4.95 36.32
C TYR A 587 5.37 -4.87 36.52
N THR A 588 5.85 -3.92 37.34
CA THR A 588 7.27 -3.76 37.65
C THR A 588 7.86 -5.00 38.33
N ALA A 589 7.06 -5.73 39.11
CA ALA A 589 7.48 -7.00 39.73
C ALA A 589 7.49 -8.17 38.74
N HIS A 590 6.89 -8.01 37.57
CA HIS A 590 6.70 -9.05 36.55
C HIS A 590 7.43 -8.74 35.24
N ILE A 591 8.33 -7.76 35.21
CA ILE A 591 9.12 -7.42 34.01
C ILE A 591 9.81 -8.63 33.39
N PRO A 592 10.48 -9.54 34.15
CA PRO A 592 11.12 -10.72 33.56
C PRO A 592 10.17 -11.61 32.75
N ASP A 593 8.93 -11.78 33.22
CA ASP A 593 7.89 -12.57 32.54
C ASP A 593 7.37 -11.85 31.29
N LEU A 594 7.28 -10.51 31.35
CA LEU A 594 6.75 -9.66 30.29
C LEU A 594 7.74 -9.43 29.13
N ARG A 595 9.04 -9.71 29.33
CA ARG A 595 10.06 -9.57 28.27
C ARG A 595 9.80 -10.47 27.06
N ARG A 596 9.12 -11.61 27.24
CA ARG A 596 8.76 -12.54 26.15
C ARG A 596 7.48 -12.07 25.44
N ARG A 597 7.60 -11.11 24.52
CA ARG A 597 6.48 -10.60 23.71
C ARG A 597 6.74 -10.65 22.20
N ALA A 598 5.74 -11.08 21.43
CA ALA A 598 5.83 -11.21 19.98
C ALA A 598 5.51 -9.88 19.27
N MET A 599 6.55 -9.15 18.85
CA MET A 599 6.40 -7.82 18.22
C MET A 599 6.37 -7.86 16.69
N SER A 600 6.75 -8.99 16.07
CA SER A 600 6.86 -9.12 14.61
C SER A 600 5.55 -8.79 13.88
N ARG A 601 4.42 -9.29 14.40
CA ARG A 601 3.09 -9.03 13.83
C ARG A 601 2.71 -7.55 13.91
N LYS A 602 2.96 -6.88 15.03
CA LYS A 602 2.68 -5.45 15.22
C LYS A 602 3.54 -4.58 14.31
N ARG A 603 4.83 -4.90 14.17
CA ARG A 603 5.76 -4.25 13.23
C ARG A 603 5.31 -4.39 11.78
N SER A 604 4.87 -5.59 11.39
CA SER A 604 4.35 -5.85 10.04
C SER A 604 3.03 -5.11 9.76
N LEU A 605 2.15 -4.98 10.75
CA LEU A 605 0.91 -4.20 10.61
C LEU A 605 1.21 -2.71 10.45
N ALA A 606 2.09 -2.15 11.30
CA ALA A 606 2.50 -0.75 11.24
C ALA A 606 3.00 -0.35 9.85
N LEU A 607 3.85 -1.18 9.21
CA LEU A 607 4.36 -0.91 7.86
C LEU A 607 3.27 -0.96 6.79
N ARG A 608 2.38 -1.97 6.84
CA ARG A 608 1.31 -2.14 5.86
C ARG A 608 0.26 -1.04 5.97
N GLU A 609 -0.14 -0.69 7.19
CA GLU A 609 -1.06 0.42 7.44
C GLU A 609 -0.44 1.76 7.04
N PHE A 610 0.86 1.95 7.29
CA PHE A 610 1.57 3.17 6.86
C PHE A 610 1.60 3.29 5.35
N ALA A 611 1.90 2.21 4.64
CA ALA A 611 1.88 2.17 3.18
C ALA A 611 0.48 2.48 2.61
N LEU A 612 -0.57 1.90 3.20
CA LEU A 612 -1.96 2.17 2.81
C LEU A 612 -2.38 3.62 3.09
N GLY A 613 -2.00 4.17 4.25
CA GLY A 613 -2.29 5.56 4.59
C GLY A 613 -1.65 6.54 3.60
N LEU A 614 -0.40 6.30 3.21
CA LEU A 614 0.28 7.13 2.21
C LEU A 614 -0.32 6.97 0.81
N GLU A 615 -0.63 5.74 0.39
CA GLU A 615 -1.30 5.49 -0.89
C GLU A 615 -2.63 6.25 -0.98
N ALA A 616 -3.43 6.24 0.09
CA ALA A 616 -4.69 6.97 0.15
C ALA A 616 -4.50 8.49 -0.05
N LEU A 617 -3.48 9.07 0.58
CA LEU A 617 -3.13 10.49 0.42
C LEU A 617 -2.65 10.80 -1.00
N GLU A 618 -1.79 9.95 -1.57
CA GLU A 618 -1.24 10.12 -2.92
C GLU A 618 -2.35 10.05 -3.98
N LEU A 619 -3.28 9.09 -3.86
CA LEU A 619 -4.46 8.98 -4.69
C LEU A 619 -5.39 10.20 -4.54
N PHE A 620 -5.61 10.66 -3.30
CA PHE A 620 -6.47 11.82 -3.07
C PHE A 620 -5.89 13.10 -3.68
N VAL A 621 -4.61 13.38 -3.44
CA VAL A 621 -3.92 14.59 -3.92
C VAL A 621 -3.80 14.63 -5.45
N SER A 622 -3.66 13.47 -6.09
CA SER A 622 -3.61 13.36 -7.56
C SER A 622 -4.99 13.45 -8.23
N GLY A 623 -6.07 13.62 -7.46
CA GLY A 623 -7.44 13.67 -8.00
C GLY A 623 -7.97 12.31 -8.42
N GLY A 624 -7.41 11.23 -7.87
CA GLY A 624 -7.88 9.86 -8.06
C GLY A 624 -9.32 9.68 -7.58
N PRO A 625 -10.04 8.66 -8.09
CA PRO A 625 -11.42 8.44 -7.73
C PRO A 625 -11.55 8.02 -6.26
N LEU A 626 -12.62 8.46 -5.59
CA LEU A 626 -12.86 8.24 -4.17
C LEU A 626 -12.84 6.76 -3.81
N TYR A 627 -13.32 5.87 -4.70
CA TYR A 627 -13.29 4.44 -4.43
C TYR A 627 -11.87 3.86 -4.34
N GLU A 628 -10.86 4.41 -5.03
CA GLU A 628 -9.47 3.95 -4.92
C GLU A 628 -8.82 4.45 -3.64
N VAL A 629 -9.04 5.73 -3.31
CA VAL A 629 -8.65 6.31 -2.01
C VAL A 629 -9.20 5.45 -0.88
N HIS A 630 -10.50 5.11 -0.96
CA HIS A 630 -11.17 4.34 0.08
C HIS A 630 -10.74 2.88 0.12
N ARG A 631 -10.34 2.25 -0.98
CA ARG A 631 -9.72 0.91 -0.90
C ARG A 631 -8.50 0.90 0.01
N ALA A 632 -7.67 1.94 -0.05
CA ALA A 632 -6.52 2.09 0.83
C ALA A 632 -6.93 2.44 2.27
N VAL A 633 -7.83 3.41 2.46
CA VAL A 633 -8.34 3.81 3.79
C VAL A 633 -9.04 2.66 4.53
N PHE A 634 -9.94 1.94 3.86
CA PHE A 634 -10.57 0.73 4.41
C PHE A 634 -9.55 -0.34 4.72
N GLY A 635 -8.47 -0.44 3.93
CA GLY A 635 -7.38 -1.35 4.20
C GLY A 635 -6.75 -1.12 5.57
N VAL A 636 -6.52 0.14 5.96
CA VAL A 636 -6.00 0.48 7.29
C VAL A 636 -6.96 -0.02 8.37
N LEU A 637 -8.25 0.29 8.25
CA LEU A 637 -9.27 -0.10 9.23
C LEU A 637 -9.46 -1.63 9.31
N ALA A 638 -9.33 -2.32 8.18
CA ALA A 638 -9.37 -3.77 8.13
C ALA A 638 -8.17 -4.37 8.85
N LEU A 639 -6.95 -3.89 8.58
CA LEU A 639 -5.75 -4.38 9.25
C LEU A 639 -5.78 -4.12 10.77
N GLU A 640 -6.36 -3.02 11.21
CA GLU A 640 -6.60 -2.73 12.64
C GLU A 640 -7.50 -3.77 13.34
N SER A 641 -8.37 -4.46 12.60
CA SER A 641 -9.19 -5.57 13.14
C SER A 641 -8.38 -6.87 13.34
N THR A 642 -7.09 -6.88 12.99
CA THR A 642 -6.21 -8.03 13.17
C THR A 642 -5.90 -8.23 14.66
N PRO A 643 -6.15 -9.43 15.24
CA PRO A 643 -5.85 -9.67 16.65
C PRO A 643 -4.36 -9.50 16.95
N VAL A 644 -4.04 -8.54 17.81
CA VAL A 644 -2.70 -8.27 18.33
C VAL A 644 -2.77 -7.99 19.82
N ASP A 645 -1.64 -8.16 20.52
CA ASP A 645 -1.56 -7.79 21.93
C ASP A 645 -1.85 -6.28 22.10
N PRO A 646 -2.93 -5.90 22.81
CA PRO A 646 -3.36 -4.51 22.94
C PRO A 646 -2.38 -3.66 23.77
N ARG A 647 -1.45 -4.30 24.50
CA ARG A 647 -0.43 -3.62 25.30
C ARG A 647 0.71 -3.07 24.44
N LEU A 648 0.84 -3.56 23.20
CA LEU A 648 1.95 -3.25 22.29
C LEU A 648 1.84 -1.87 21.68
#